data_AF-A0A2D7IFC9-F1
#
_entry.id   AF-A0A2D7IFC9-F1
#
_cell.length_a   1.000
_cell.length_b   1.000
_cell.length_c   1.000
_cell.angle_alpha   90.00
_cell.angle_beta   90.00
_cell.angle_gamma   90.00
#
_symmetry.space_group_name_H-M   'P 1'
#
loop_
_entity.id
_entity.type
_entity.pdbx_description
1 polymer ?
#
loop_
_entity_poly.entity_id
_entity_poly.type
_entity_poly.pdbx_seq_one_letter_code
_entity_poly.pdbx_strand_id
1 'polypeptide(L)'
;MDFSKYVKLQVYMVTLKDHTDLDAFYNDMETPGGDLHIPDRQVGVNNRRDISRTTEYHLTEQEAELLKNDDRVAFVELNPKDRGVNVLESHISQTANFHKSQGESYTNNTWKNWGLWRVWDGNPASNAYRGNNTQTIKLGLTGKNVDAVICDGNGGAVMDDHPEFQKNADGSGGTRFYDYNWYQWNPQVTGGSASTYNYASNTSNHAHHVAGTVLGNTQGWARDANLYHLYYFSGGVNYNFPYVMDYIRLFHNNKGINSETKVKNPTVVNNSWGMSIFPSEWSFNDITEVTYRGVVHQRPVTSISENGQYGVYGTGAELSNFTDVLVNKANRITTSGSETPANGDFGSTPTGWTRSGAVMNIAISANPPSQDTVQVQGPAVIDVQYDLASSSVSGIQSMSLEIDIRDAGNSPIQTSITGTDASTNDGETIQVNLAQSNISLPNNEVYNVIFNSTTSLGSTPTVSGEKKVTIVGYTAATAQASTTDLGTVAIASTDGLTASVTPTTGTNNNGYWSISIPFNISYISQNYNTVHLGTNSYLTFGGGSTNSTNISSTNPGFPKIMVGGADRSAQRVWYGVTGTGADRIFRLVYEGTSTTTGSVGSPTVRYEYKFYEANPSRIDLIVEQNSNVTTTTGNFSSSQLNAWGFISGQRIPVRVNALDSDLEDLEQAGVIFCGAAGNGYWKHDLPGGPDWDNKFKMNDRYPGQEYYYHRGSSPTANDNVAGGGTHNITNICVGATQNEIGSFQESRVDFSDHGPGVDIWAPGHNIVSAYYSNTGVGDTRNNSRYLGRISGTSMASPQVCGVLCCLAERYPTLNQDQMKVLLQGISKSDQIEDGTTGSGNDDYTDVNALNGAPNLYLFYPKLRPDDGVAFPYITHRERPTSGAVYPRSNRTYRG
;
A
#
# COMPACT_ATOMS: atom_id res chain seq x y z
N MET A 1 0.48 -88.14 -10.86
CA MET A 1 -0.91 -87.94 -10.45
C MET A 1 -0.90 -87.69 -8.96
N ASP A 2 -1.30 -86.51 -8.53
CA ASP A 2 -1.51 -86.23 -7.12
C ASP A 2 -2.87 -86.82 -6.72
N PHE A 3 -2.86 -87.90 -5.94
CA PHE A 3 -4.09 -88.54 -5.48
C PHE A 3 -4.75 -87.78 -4.33
N SER A 4 -4.05 -86.79 -3.74
CA SER A 4 -4.59 -86.01 -2.61
C SER A 4 -5.83 -85.21 -3.00
N LYS A 5 -5.94 -84.76 -4.25
CA LYS A 5 -7.12 -84.02 -4.75
C LYS A 5 -8.40 -84.85 -4.84
N TYR A 6 -8.30 -86.18 -4.87
CA TYR A 6 -9.46 -87.08 -4.89
C TYR A 6 -10.00 -87.43 -3.50
N VAL A 7 -9.27 -87.07 -2.42
CA VAL A 7 -9.68 -87.30 -1.03
C VAL A 7 -9.76 -86.01 -0.21
N LYS A 8 -9.26 -84.90 -0.76
CA LYS A 8 -9.31 -83.58 -0.12
C LYS A 8 -10.71 -83.01 -0.21
N LEU A 9 -11.35 -82.80 0.94
CA LEU A 9 -12.58 -82.05 1.04
C LEU A 9 -12.29 -80.55 0.92
N GLN A 10 -13.02 -79.89 0.03
CA GLN A 10 -13.02 -78.43 -0.15
C GLN A 10 -14.46 -77.92 -0.13
N VAL A 11 -14.63 -76.61 0.03
CA VAL A 11 -15.98 -76.02 0.06
C VAL A 11 -16.41 -75.71 -1.37
N TYR A 12 -17.48 -76.34 -1.83
CA TYR A 12 -18.11 -76.09 -3.12
C TYR A 12 -19.47 -75.43 -2.93
N MET A 13 -19.77 -74.42 -3.73
CA MET A 13 -21.08 -73.82 -3.91
C MET A 13 -21.87 -74.64 -4.94
N VAL A 14 -22.94 -75.30 -4.50
CA VAL A 14 -23.86 -76.04 -5.35
C VAL A 14 -25.11 -75.21 -5.53
N THR A 15 -25.41 -74.84 -6.77
CA THR A 15 -26.58 -74.02 -7.14
C THR A 15 -27.58 -74.85 -7.92
N LEU A 16 -28.83 -74.91 -7.45
CA LEU A 16 -29.93 -75.59 -8.12
C LEU A 16 -30.58 -74.72 -9.20
N LYS A 17 -31.22 -75.38 -10.18
CA LYS A 17 -32.00 -74.76 -11.25
C LYS A 17 -33.31 -74.16 -10.71
N ASP A 18 -33.95 -74.81 -9.75
CA ASP A 18 -35.17 -74.32 -9.10
C ASP A 18 -34.99 -74.33 -7.56
N HIS A 19 -35.62 -73.38 -6.87
CA HIS A 19 -35.65 -73.34 -5.40
C HIS A 19 -36.58 -74.41 -4.82
N THR A 20 -37.59 -74.85 -5.59
CA THR A 20 -38.52 -75.90 -5.14
C THR A 20 -37.87 -77.25 -4.88
N ASP A 21 -36.72 -77.53 -5.49
CA ASP A 21 -35.98 -78.78 -5.34
C ASP A 21 -35.11 -78.83 -4.07
N LEU A 22 -35.00 -77.71 -3.35
CA LEU A 22 -34.00 -77.50 -2.31
C LEU A 22 -34.14 -78.48 -1.13
N ASP A 23 -35.34 -78.67 -0.59
CA ASP A 23 -35.58 -79.58 0.54
C ASP A 23 -35.29 -81.04 0.18
N ALA A 24 -35.67 -81.46 -1.03
CA ALA A 24 -35.37 -82.80 -1.52
C ALA A 24 -33.87 -82.98 -1.74
N PHE A 25 -33.20 -82.00 -2.36
CA PHE A 25 -31.76 -82.04 -2.58
C PHE A 25 -30.96 -82.01 -1.27
N TYR A 26 -31.45 -81.30 -0.25
CA TYR A 26 -30.90 -81.34 1.11
C TYR A 26 -30.96 -82.72 1.72
N ASN A 27 -32.11 -83.39 1.61
CA ASN A 27 -32.21 -84.77 2.08
C ASN A 27 -31.24 -85.69 1.33
N ASP A 28 -31.12 -85.57 0.01
CA ASP A 28 -30.24 -86.44 -0.77
C ASP A 28 -28.75 -86.21 -0.48
N MET A 29 -28.33 -84.95 -0.32
CA MET A 29 -26.93 -84.62 -0.04
C MET A 29 -26.51 -84.92 1.40
N GLU A 30 -27.43 -84.80 2.36
CA GLU A 30 -27.11 -84.80 3.79
C GLU A 30 -27.49 -86.09 4.52
N THR A 31 -28.01 -87.07 3.78
CA THR A 31 -28.34 -88.41 4.28
C THR A 31 -27.61 -89.46 3.43
N PRO A 32 -27.07 -90.55 4.02
CA PRO A 32 -26.49 -91.64 3.23
C PRO A 32 -27.51 -92.28 2.27
N GLY A 33 -27.08 -92.74 1.10
CA GLY A 33 -27.96 -93.32 0.07
C GLY A 33 -28.16 -92.47 -1.19
N GLY A 34 -27.22 -91.56 -1.50
CA GLY A 34 -27.29 -90.64 -2.65
C GLY A 34 -27.56 -91.32 -4.00
N ASP A 35 -28.23 -90.59 -4.90
CA ASP A 35 -28.53 -91.03 -6.29
C ASP A 35 -27.26 -91.08 -7.17
N LEU A 36 -27.37 -91.52 -8.43
CA LEU A 36 -26.26 -91.75 -9.39
C LEU A 36 -25.19 -90.64 -9.44
N HIS A 37 -25.59 -89.39 -9.19
CA HIS A 37 -24.73 -88.20 -9.28
C HIS A 37 -24.44 -87.55 -7.91
N ILE A 38 -25.06 -88.05 -6.84
CA ILE A 38 -24.91 -87.54 -5.46
C ILE A 38 -23.98 -88.49 -4.69
N PRO A 39 -23.06 -87.97 -3.86
CA PRO A 39 -22.18 -88.83 -3.07
C PRO A 39 -22.98 -89.77 -2.16
N ASP A 40 -22.64 -91.07 -2.17
CA ASP A 40 -23.23 -92.06 -1.25
C ASP A 40 -22.59 -91.96 0.15
N ARG A 41 -22.77 -90.80 0.76
CA ARG A 41 -22.39 -90.50 2.15
C ARG A 41 -23.11 -89.24 2.59
N GLN A 42 -23.23 -89.06 3.90
CA GLN A 42 -23.61 -87.76 4.44
C GLN A 42 -22.56 -86.71 4.06
N VAL A 43 -22.94 -85.75 3.23
CA VAL A 43 -22.09 -84.61 2.85
C VAL A 43 -22.20 -83.54 3.94
N GLY A 44 -21.06 -83.08 4.45
CA GLY A 44 -21.03 -81.99 5.42
C GLY A 44 -21.45 -80.66 4.78
N VAL A 45 -22.36 -79.94 5.42
CA VAL A 45 -22.77 -78.59 4.99
C VAL A 45 -21.83 -77.56 5.61
N ASN A 46 -21.22 -76.72 4.78
CA ASN A 46 -20.44 -75.58 5.24
C ASN A 46 -21.33 -74.39 5.57
N ASN A 47 -22.29 -74.09 4.69
CA ASN A 47 -23.20 -72.95 4.85
C ASN A 47 -24.54 -73.23 4.15
N ARG A 48 -25.58 -73.45 4.96
CA ARG A 48 -26.96 -73.65 4.52
C ARG A 48 -27.61 -72.30 4.22
N ARG A 49 -28.36 -72.21 3.12
CA ARG A 49 -29.00 -70.96 2.69
C ARG A 49 -30.43 -71.19 2.25
N ASP A 50 -31.34 -71.35 3.22
CA ASP A 50 -32.72 -71.80 3.00
C ASP A 50 -33.54 -70.94 2.00
N ILE A 51 -33.22 -69.65 1.88
CA ILE A 51 -33.88 -68.73 0.92
C ILE A 51 -33.19 -68.65 -0.45
N SER A 52 -32.11 -69.41 -0.67
CA SER A 52 -31.23 -69.35 -1.84
C SER A 52 -31.22 -70.69 -2.55
N ARG A 53 -31.11 -70.69 -3.88
CA ARG A 53 -30.86 -71.92 -4.66
C ARG A 53 -29.44 -72.46 -4.48
N THR A 54 -28.55 -71.72 -3.84
CA THR A 54 -27.14 -72.06 -3.66
C THR A 54 -26.86 -72.45 -2.20
N THR A 55 -26.23 -73.60 -1.99
CA THR A 55 -25.76 -74.08 -0.68
C THR A 55 -24.29 -74.49 -0.76
N GLU A 56 -23.54 -74.31 0.32
CA GLU A 56 -22.13 -74.69 0.37
C GLU A 56 -21.92 -76.04 1.04
N TYR A 57 -21.23 -76.96 0.35
CA TYR A 57 -20.97 -78.33 0.80
C TYR A 57 -19.48 -78.65 0.81
N HIS A 58 -19.07 -79.55 1.71
CA HIS A 58 -17.74 -80.16 1.72
C HIS A 58 -17.69 -81.35 0.76
N LEU A 59 -17.14 -81.12 -0.43
CA LEU A 59 -17.00 -82.11 -1.50
C LEU A 59 -15.54 -82.30 -1.88
N THR A 60 -15.20 -83.48 -2.36
CA THR A 60 -13.98 -83.73 -3.14
C THR A 60 -14.18 -83.23 -4.58
N GLU A 61 -13.08 -83.06 -5.32
CA GLU A 61 -13.14 -82.66 -6.74
C GLU A 61 -14.00 -83.64 -7.57
N GLN A 62 -13.86 -84.95 -7.34
CA GLN A 62 -14.61 -85.97 -8.08
C GLN A 62 -16.11 -85.92 -7.76
N GLU A 63 -16.48 -85.75 -6.50
CA GLU A 63 -17.88 -85.61 -6.09
C GLU A 63 -18.49 -84.34 -6.68
N ALA A 64 -17.76 -83.24 -6.69
CA ALA A 64 -18.20 -81.99 -7.31
C ALA A 64 -18.40 -82.13 -8.83
N GLU A 65 -17.54 -82.86 -9.54
CA GLU A 65 -17.71 -83.14 -10.98
C GLU A 65 -18.88 -84.08 -11.27
N LEU A 66 -19.09 -85.11 -10.43
CA LEU A 66 -20.24 -86.01 -10.57
C LEU A 66 -21.56 -85.25 -10.37
N LEU A 67 -21.61 -84.39 -9.36
CA LEU A 67 -22.80 -83.64 -8.97
C LEU A 67 -23.29 -82.66 -10.04
N LYS A 68 -22.42 -82.22 -10.96
CA LYS A 68 -22.81 -81.40 -12.12
C LYS A 68 -23.76 -82.11 -13.08
N ASN A 69 -23.84 -83.44 -13.01
CA ASN A 69 -24.71 -84.25 -13.86
C ASN A 69 -26.10 -84.49 -13.24
N ASP A 70 -26.33 -84.10 -11.98
CA ASP A 70 -27.68 -84.14 -11.41
C ASP A 70 -28.58 -83.12 -12.14
N ASP A 71 -29.74 -83.57 -12.60
CA ASP A 71 -30.66 -82.76 -13.41
C ASP A 71 -31.17 -81.51 -12.69
N ARG A 72 -31.12 -81.46 -11.35
CA ARG A 72 -31.52 -80.30 -10.53
C ARG A 72 -30.40 -79.27 -10.39
N VAL A 73 -29.14 -79.65 -10.59
CA VAL A 73 -27.98 -78.79 -10.37
C VAL A 73 -27.73 -77.91 -11.59
N ALA A 74 -27.68 -76.59 -11.37
CA ALA A 74 -27.33 -75.60 -12.39
C ALA A 74 -25.82 -75.41 -12.47
N PHE A 75 -25.15 -75.27 -11.33
CA PHE A 75 -23.70 -75.03 -11.24
C PHE A 75 -23.11 -75.65 -9.98
N VAL A 76 -21.90 -76.20 -10.10
CA VAL A 76 -21.04 -76.59 -8.96
C VAL A 76 -19.73 -75.86 -9.13
N GLU A 77 -19.42 -74.96 -8.20
CA GLU A 77 -18.21 -74.14 -8.25
C GLU A 77 -17.48 -74.22 -6.92
N LEU A 78 -16.15 -74.29 -6.97
CA LEU A 78 -15.34 -74.17 -5.76
C LEU A 78 -15.58 -72.78 -5.13
N ASN A 79 -15.66 -72.68 -3.80
CA ASN A 79 -15.89 -71.40 -3.13
C ASN A 79 -14.80 -70.38 -3.55
N PRO A 80 -15.14 -69.09 -3.75
CA PRO A 80 -14.19 -68.08 -4.23
C PRO A 80 -12.85 -68.08 -3.48
N LYS A 81 -12.85 -68.24 -2.15
CA LYS A 81 -11.63 -68.32 -1.32
C LYS A 81 -10.72 -69.47 -1.76
N ASP A 82 -11.29 -70.66 -1.94
CA ASP A 82 -10.54 -71.86 -2.33
C ASP A 82 -10.13 -71.85 -3.82
N ARG A 83 -10.80 -71.05 -4.65
CA ARG A 83 -10.40 -70.74 -6.03
C ARG A 83 -9.26 -69.72 -6.13
N GLY A 84 -8.84 -69.13 -5.01
CA GLY A 84 -7.93 -67.98 -5.00
C GLY A 84 -8.57 -66.70 -5.56
N VAL A 85 -9.90 -66.63 -5.61
CA VAL A 85 -10.66 -65.45 -6.03
C VAL A 85 -10.87 -64.57 -4.80
N ASN A 86 -10.21 -63.42 -4.80
CA ASN A 86 -10.36 -62.40 -3.77
C ASN A 86 -11.26 -61.26 -4.26
N VAL A 87 -11.96 -60.61 -3.34
CA VAL A 87 -12.55 -59.30 -3.62
C VAL A 87 -11.39 -58.29 -3.70
N LEU A 88 -11.30 -57.56 -4.80
CA LEU A 88 -10.32 -56.48 -4.94
C LEU A 88 -10.70 -55.34 -3.98
N GLU A 89 -9.83 -55.06 -3.02
CA GLU A 89 -9.85 -53.80 -2.28
C GLU A 89 -9.44 -52.68 -3.26
N SER A 90 -10.38 -51.80 -3.64
CA SER A 90 -10.16 -50.76 -4.65
C SER A 90 -9.59 -49.47 -4.05
N HIS A 91 -8.64 -49.57 -3.11
CA HIS A 91 -8.02 -48.40 -2.47
C HIS A 91 -6.50 -48.52 -2.44
N ILE A 92 -5.82 -47.37 -2.53
CA ILE A 92 -4.37 -47.29 -2.31
C ILE A 92 -4.13 -47.14 -0.81
N SER A 93 -3.44 -48.11 -0.21
CA SER A 93 -2.99 -48.06 1.18
C SER A 93 -1.55 -47.53 1.26
N GLN A 94 -1.29 -46.56 2.15
CA GLN A 94 0.05 -46.10 2.46
C GLN A 94 0.25 -46.04 3.97
N THR A 95 1.22 -46.82 4.46
CA THR A 95 1.70 -46.74 5.83
C THR A 95 3.02 -46.00 5.87
N ALA A 96 3.07 -44.87 6.58
CA ALA A 96 4.27 -44.05 6.68
C ALA A 96 4.24 -43.13 7.90
N ASN A 97 5.39 -42.58 8.27
CA ASN A 97 5.49 -41.52 9.26
C ASN A 97 5.14 -40.17 8.63
N PHE A 98 3.95 -39.67 8.93
CA PHE A 98 3.42 -38.39 8.46
C PHE A 98 3.90 -37.26 9.39
N HIS A 99 4.91 -36.51 8.95
CA HIS A 99 5.76 -35.77 9.87
C HIS A 99 5.85 -34.27 9.57
N LYS A 100 5.88 -33.48 10.65
CA LYS A 100 6.11 -32.03 10.68
C LYS A 100 7.22 -31.73 11.69
N SER A 101 8.44 -31.42 11.24
CA SER A 101 9.57 -31.06 12.13
C SER A 101 9.76 -29.54 12.24
N GLN A 102 10.47 -29.05 13.27
CA GLN A 102 10.98 -27.67 13.26
C GLN A 102 12.33 -27.60 12.55
N GLY A 103 12.63 -26.44 11.98
CA GLY A 103 13.90 -26.15 11.31
C GLY A 103 13.90 -26.47 9.81
N GLU A 104 14.62 -25.65 9.06
CA GLU A 104 14.65 -25.61 7.59
C GLU A 104 15.29 -26.86 6.96
N SER A 105 16.09 -27.63 7.71
CA SER A 105 16.76 -28.81 7.16
C SER A 105 15.85 -30.04 7.21
N TYR A 106 15.19 -30.31 6.09
CA TYR A 106 14.67 -31.65 5.80
C TYR A 106 15.88 -32.57 5.57
N THR A 107 16.05 -33.60 6.41
CA THR A 107 17.20 -34.54 6.34
C THR A 107 16.78 -35.99 6.24
N ASN A 108 15.48 -36.28 6.32
CA ASN A 108 14.96 -37.65 6.36
C ASN A 108 14.01 -37.90 5.20
N ASN A 109 14.46 -38.68 4.21
CA ASN A 109 13.71 -39.04 3.01
C ASN A 109 12.56 -40.04 3.21
N THR A 110 12.39 -40.57 4.42
CA THR A 110 11.29 -41.50 4.75
C THR A 110 10.02 -40.78 5.22
N TRP A 111 10.13 -39.52 5.62
CA TRP A 111 8.99 -38.73 6.10
C TRP A 111 8.03 -38.37 4.97
N LYS A 112 6.75 -38.37 5.30
CA LYS A 112 5.67 -38.04 4.38
C LYS A 112 4.91 -36.79 4.82
N ASN A 113 4.32 -36.12 3.83
CA ASN A 113 3.49 -34.95 3.96
C ASN A 113 2.43 -35.12 5.06
N TRP A 114 2.59 -34.43 6.19
CA TRP A 114 1.67 -34.53 7.32
C TRP A 114 0.22 -34.15 6.98
N GLY A 115 0.05 -33.29 5.97
CA GLY A 115 -1.25 -32.87 5.47
C GLY A 115 -2.09 -34.03 4.92
N LEU A 116 -1.46 -35.08 4.36
CA LEU A 116 -2.15 -36.27 3.89
C LEU A 116 -2.93 -36.96 5.03
N TRP A 117 -2.28 -37.14 6.19
CA TRP A 117 -2.95 -37.75 7.33
C TRP A 117 -4.01 -36.82 7.93
N ARG A 118 -3.69 -35.53 8.15
CA ARG A 118 -4.61 -34.55 8.73
C ARG A 118 -5.92 -34.42 7.96
N VAL A 119 -5.84 -34.28 6.64
CA VAL A 119 -6.99 -34.08 5.75
C VAL A 119 -7.77 -35.38 5.54
N TRP A 120 -7.10 -36.53 5.60
CA TRP A 120 -7.75 -37.85 5.50
C TRP A 120 -8.48 -38.27 6.78
N ASP A 121 -7.90 -38.01 7.95
CA ASP A 121 -8.52 -38.32 9.23
C ASP A 121 -9.63 -37.31 9.57
N GLY A 122 -9.40 -36.04 9.23
CA GLY A 122 -10.36 -34.97 9.46
C GLY A 122 -10.45 -34.53 10.92
N ASN A 123 -9.66 -35.09 11.83
CA ASN A 123 -9.56 -34.62 13.22
C ASN A 123 -8.25 -33.82 13.41
N PRO A 124 -8.29 -32.69 14.12
CA PRO A 124 -7.07 -32.00 14.52
C PRO A 124 -6.28 -32.89 15.48
N ALA A 125 -5.03 -33.21 15.16
CA ALA A 125 -4.19 -34.02 16.05
C ALA A 125 -3.73 -33.19 17.26
N SER A 126 -3.89 -33.75 18.47
CA SER A 126 -3.47 -33.10 19.73
C SER A 126 -1.94 -32.93 19.87
N ASN A 127 -1.14 -33.58 19.03
CA ASN A 127 0.33 -33.62 19.10
C ASN A 127 1.02 -33.17 17.80
N ALA A 128 0.71 -31.97 17.27
CA ALA A 128 1.49 -31.19 16.28
C ALA A 128 2.21 -31.92 15.12
N TYR A 129 1.79 -33.13 14.74
CA TYR A 129 2.41 -34.00 13.72
C TYR A 129 3.92 -34.25 13.92
N ARG A 130 4.39 -34.33 15.19
CA ARG A 130 5.80 -34.53 15.56
C ARG A 130 6.11 -35.94 16.02
N GLY A 131 7.35 -36.40 15.82
CA GLY A 131 7.84 -37.68 16.34
C GLY A 131 7.50 -38.87 15.44
N ASN A 132 7.13 -40.00 16.03
CA ASN A 132 6.70 -41.16 15.25
C ASN A 132 5.18 -41.14 15.06
N ASN A 133 4.73 -40.57 13.94
CA ASN A 133 3.33 -40.55 13.51
C ASN A 133 3.12 -41.55 12.38
N THR A 134 3.56 -42.79 12.59
CA THR A 134 3.29 -43.86 11.63
C THR A 134 1.81 -44.16 11.63
N GLN A 135 1.15 -43.85 10.51
CA GLN A 135 -0.27 -44.09 10.29
C GLN A 135 -0.48 -44.75 8.94
N THR A 136 -1.66 -45.33 8.74
CA THR A 136 -2.08 -45.89 7.45
C THR A 136 -3.22 -45.06 6.90
N ILE A 137 -3.00 -44.41 5.75
CA ILE A 137 -4.07 -43.76 4.99
C ILE A 137 -4.55 -44.69 3.87
N LYS A 138 -5.84 -44.61 3.57
CA LYS A 138 -6.51 -45.38 2.50
C LYS A 138 -7.22 -44.42 1.54
N LEU A 139 -6.77 -44.36 0.29
CA LEU A 139 -7.34 -43.48 -0.74
C LEU A 139 -8.16 -44.31 -1.73
N GLY A 140 -9.48 -44.11 -1.75
CA GLY A 140 -10.39 -44.80 -2.68
C GLY A 140 -10.65 -44.04 -3.99
N LEU A 141 -10.42 -42.73 -3.99
CA LEU A 141 -10.37 -41.85 -5.16
C LEU A 141 -8.97 -41.26 -5.26
N THR A 142 -8.38 -41.33 -6.45
CA THR A 142 -6.95 -41.05 -6.69
C THR A 142 -6.75 -40.16 -7.91
N GLY A 143 -7.83 -39.58 -8.45
CA GLY A 143 -7.78 -38.66 -9.59
C GLY A 143 -7.74 -39.38 -10.94
N LYS A 144 -8.21 -40.63 -11.02
CA LYS A 144 -8.20 -41.37 -12.28
C LYS A 144 -9.04 -40.64 -13.35
N ASN A 145 -8.53 -40.59 -14.58
CA ASN A 145 -9.18 -39.92 -15.72
C ASN A 145 -9.39 -38.40 -15.51
N VAL A 146 -8.46 -37.74 -14.80
CA VAL A 146 -8.42 -36.29 -14.60
C VAL A 146 -7.11 -35.73 -15.15
N ASP A 147 -7.19 -34.57 -15.81
CA ASP A 147 -6.03 -33.82 -16.27
C ASP A 147 -5.72 -32.70 -15.27
N ALA A 148 -4.65 -32.87 -14.49
CA ALA A 148 -4.20 -31.88 -13.53
C ALA A 148 -3.14 -30.97 -14.18
N VAL A 149 -3.42 -29.67 -14.24
CA VAL A 149 -2.50 -28.67 -14.78
C VAL A 149 -1.86 -27.90 -13.63
N ILE A 150 -0.55 -27.99 -13.52
CA ILE A 150 0.24 -27.19 -12.59
C ILE A 150 0.66 -25.91 -13.31
N CYS A 151 -0.07 -24.83 -13.05
CA CYS A 151 0.27 -23.49 -13.52
C CYS A 151 1.15 -22.81 -12.47
N ASP A 152 2.46 -22.90 -12.64
CA ASP A 152 3.46 -22.48 -11.65
C ASP A 152 4.75 -21.99 -12.33
N GLY A 153 5.84 -21.76 -11.60
CA GLY A 153 7.18 -21.57 -12.17
C GLY A 153 7.58 -22.73 -13.08
N ASN A 154 8.65 -22.61 -13.87
CA ASN A 154 8.97 -23.70 -14.81
C ASN A 154 9.25 -25.02 -14.08
N GLY A 155 8.48 -26.05 -14.37
CA GLY A 155 8.58 -27.37 -13.77
C GLY A 155 9.77 -28.15 -14.30
N GLY A 156 10.34 -27.80 -15.46
CA GLY A 156 11.51 -28.50 -15.98
C GLY A 156 11.18 -29.87 -16.60
N ALA A 157 11.96 -30.32 -17.59
CA ALA A 157 11.83 -31.66 -18.16
C ALA A 157 12.03 -32.77 -17.11
N VAL A 158 12.81 -32.51 -16.06
CA VAL A 158 13.16 -33.43 -14.95
C VAL A 158 11.98 -33.89 -14.08
N MET A 159 10.75 -33.41 -14.32
CA MET A 159 9.55 -34.05 -13.78
C MET A 159 9.33 -35.43 -14.41
N ASP A 160 9.85 -35.67 -15.61
CA ASP A 160 9.68 -36.90 -16.38
C ASP A 160 10.21 -38.16 -15.67
N ASP A 161 11.28 -38.06 -14.89
CA ASP A 161 11.99 -39.17 -14.25
C ASP A 161 12.02 -39.08 -12.71
N HIS A 162 11.30 -38.12 -12.11
CA HIS A 162 11.13 -38.08 -10.65
C HIS A 162 10.20 -39.22 -10.19
N PRO A 163 10.57 -40.01 -9.16
CA PRO A 163 9.74 -41.13 -8.68
C PRO A 163 8.32 -40.77 -8.22
N GLU A 164 8.07 -39.52 -7.84
CA GLU A 164 6.73 -39.06 -7.44
C GLU A 164 5.78 -38.93 -8.63
N PHE A 165 6.30 -38.80 -9.86
CA PHE A 165 5.52 -38.59 -11.08
C PHE A 165 5.49 -39.82 -12.01
N GLN A 166 5.96 -40.97 -11.54
CA GLN A 166 5.87 -42.23 -12.27
C GLN A 166 4.50 -42.88 -12.06
N LYS A 167 4.10 -43.82 -12.93
CA LYS A 167 2.81 -44.52 -12.81
C LYS A 167 2.70 -45.37 -11.54
N ASN A 168 3.81 -45.98 -11.11
CA ASN A 168 3.83 -46.86 -9.94
C ASN A 168 4.51 -46.17 -8.75
N ALA A 169 4.06 -46.50 -7.53
CA ALA A 169 4.53 -45.86 -6.30
C ALA A 169 6.02 -46.12 -5.98
N ASP A 170 6.58 -47.22 -6.48
CA ASP A 170 8.00 -47.56 -6.39
C ASP A 170 8.90 -46.73 -7.32
N GLY A 171 8.31 -45.87 -8.16
CA GLY A 171 9.04 -45.07 -9.16
C GLY A 171 9.20 -45.77 -10.51
N SER A 172 8.42 -46.81 -10.80
CA SER A 172 8.44 -47.53 -12.09
C SER A 172 7.20 -47.27 -12.95
N GLY A 173 7.13 -47.91 -14.13
CA GLY A 173 5.95 -47.87 -15.01
C GLY A 173 5.92 -46.73 -16.04
N GLY A 174 6.94 -45.86 -16.02
CA GLY A 174 7.05 -44.69 -16.89
C GLY A 174 6.27 -43.49 -16.37
N THR A 175 6.49 -42.34 -17.00
CA THR A 175 6.02 -41.05 -16.48
C THR A 175 4.51 -40.84 -16.63
N ARG A 176 3.93 -40.10 -15.67
CA ARG A 176 2.59 -39.47 -15.75
C ARG A 176 2.67 -38.02 -16.23
N PHE A 177 3.87 -37.47 -16.38
CA PHE A 177 4.11 -36.16 -16.94
C PHE A 177 3.88 -36.17 -18.46
N TYR A 178 3.05 -35.25 -18.95
CA TYR A 178 2.78 -35.07 -20.36
C TYR A 178 3.51 -33.83 -20.90
N ASP A 179 4.45 -34.06 -21.82
CA ASP A 179 5.13 -33.02 -22.61
C ASP A 179 4.19 -32.39 -23.64
N TYR A 180 3.19 -31.65 -23.17
CA TYR A 180 2.23 -30.99 -24.05
C TYR A 180 2.86 -29.78 -24.73
N ASN A 181 2.75 -29.68 -26.06
CA ASN A 181 3.25 -28.51 -26.79
C ASN A 181 2.25 -27.34 -26.70
N TRP A 182 2.32 -26.53 -25.65
CA TRP A 182 1.42 -25.38 -25.49
C TRP A 182 1.49 -24.37 -26.64
N TYR A 183 2.69 -24.13 -27.18
CA TYR A 183 2.92 -23.17 -28.26
C TYR A 183 2.43 -23.62 -29.64
N GLN A 184 1.82 -24.81 -29.74
CA GLN A 184 1.01 -25.15 -30.91
C GLN A 184 -0.18 -24.18 -31.09
N TRP A 185 -0.63 -23.56 -29.99
CA TRP A 185 -1.75 -22.63 -29.95
C TRP A 185 -1.35 -21.15 -30.10
N ASN A 186 -0.07 -20.83 -30.34
CA ASN A 186 0.36 -19.45 -30.59
C ASN A 186 -0.50 -18.70 -31.63
N PRO A 187 -1.00 -19.33 -32.72
CA PRO A 187 -1.84 -18.62 -33.69
C PRO A 187 -3.12 -18.07 -33.11
N GLN A 188 -3.74 -18.78 -32.16
CA GLN A 188 -4.98 -18.38 -31.51
C GLN A 188 -4.73 -17.44 -30.32
N VAL A 189 -3.65 -17.68 -29.57
CA VAL A 189 -3.40 -16.98 -28.30
C VAL A 189 -2.63 -15.67 -28.50
N THR A 190 -1.66 -15.67 -29.41
CA THR A 190 -0.73 -14.54 -29.59
C THR A 190 -0.82 -13.92 -30.99
N GLY A 191 -1.53 -14.55 -31.92
CA GLY A 191 -1.50 -14.22 -33.36
C GLY A 191 -0.19 -14.60 -34.06
N GLY A 192 0.79 -15.17 -33.35
CA GLY A 192 2.06 -15.62 -33.88
C GLY A 192 2.03 -17.03 -34.49
N SER A 193 3.13 -17.45 -35.11
CA SER A 193 3.25 -18.82 -35.64
C SER A 193 3.32 -19.87 -34.54
N ALA A 194 2.74 -21.04 -34.79
CA ALA A 194 2.91 -22.22 -33.94
C ALA A 194 4.41 -22.55 -33.77
N SER A 195 4.81 -22.91 -32.55
CA SER A 195 6.19 -23.29 -32.24
C SER A 195 6.23 -24.40 -31.17
N THR A 196 7.42 -24.78 -30.73
CA THR A 196 7.62 -25.82 -29.71
C THR A 196 7.81 -25.19 -28.33
N TYR A 197 7.01 -25.62 -27.36
CA TYR A 197 7.15 -25.24 -25.96
C TYR A 197 8.39 -25.88 -25.34
N ASN A 198 9.19 -25.08 -24.61
CA ASN A 198 10.47 -25.52 -24.04
C ASN A 198 10.37 -25.78 -22.54
N TYR A 199 10.58 -27.05 -22.15
CA TYR A 199 10.62 -27.49 -20.76
C TYR A 199 12.01 -27.43 -20.11
N ALA A 200 13.08 -27.08 -20.81
CA ALA A 200 14.46 -27.30 -20.34
C ALA A 200 15.12 -26.16 -19.53
N SER A 201 14.50 -24.99 -19.39
CA SER A 201 15.15 -23.81 -18.77
C SER A 201 14.52 -23.37 -17.44
N ASN A 202 15.32 -22.85 -16.50
CA ASN A 202 14.86 -22.21 -15.26
C ASN A 202 13.94 -23.07 -14.37
N THR A 203 14.26 -24.35 -14.21
CA THR A 203 13.52 -25.29 -13.37
C THR A 203 13.38 -24.80 -11.92
N SER A 204 12.14 -24.80 -11.42
CA SER A 204 11.74 -24.30 -10.12
C SER A 204 11.50 -25.44 -9.12
N ASN A 205 12.12 -25.31 -7.94
CA ASN A 205 11.83 -26.14 -6.77
C ASN A 205 10.36 -26.02 -6.34
N HIS A 206 9.80 -24.83 -6.46
CA HIS A 206 8.43 -24.53 -6.07
C HIS A 206 7.44 -25.33 -6.92
N ALA A 207 7.60 -25.31 -8.25
CA ALA A 207 6.73 -26.03 -9.17
C ALA A 207 6.75 -27.55 -8.97
N HIS A 208 7.92 -28.13 -8.70
CA HIS A 208 8.05 -29.54 -8.35
C HIS A 208 7.31 -29.90 -7.07
N HIS A 209 7.44 -29.05 -6.05
CA HIS A 209 6.84 -29.28 -4.75
C HIS A 209 5.31 -29.20 -4.82
N VAL A 210 4.80 -28.21 -5.56
CA VAL A 210 3.38 -28.07 -5.90
C VAL A 210 2.88 -29.30 -6.64
N ALA A 211 3.53 -29.68 -7.75
CA ALA A 211 3.15 -30.86 -8.54
C ALA A 211 3.15 -32.15 -7.70
N GLY A 212 4.16 -32.35 -6.85
CA GLY A 212 4.26 -33.51 -5.96
C GLY A 212 3.18 -33.53 -4.88
N THR A 213 2.71 -32.37 -4.42
CA THR A 213 1.65 -32.29 -3.41
C THR A 213 0.29 -32.59 -4.04
N VAL A 214 0.06 -32.20 -5.29
CA VAL A 214 -1.16 -32.59 -6.03
C VAL A 214 -1.11 -34.07 -6.41
N LEU A 215 -0.05 -34.49 -7.11
CA LEU A 215 -0.02 -35.72 -7.92
C LEU A 215 0.98 -36.77 -7.44
N GLY A 216 1.84 -36.45 -6.47
CA GLY A 216 2.94 -37.31 -6.05
C GLY A 216 2.49 -38.67 -5.53
N ASN A 217 3.16 -39.74 -5.96
CA ASN A 217 2.87 -41.11 -5.56
C ASN A 217 2.86 -41.35 -4.04
N THR A 218 3.72 -40.65 -3.29
CA THR A 218 3.82 -40.84 -1.84
C THR A 218 3.60 -39.55 -1.05
N GLN A 219 3.64 -38.40 -1.72
CA GLN A 219 3.48 -37.07 -1.10
C GLN A 219 2.19 -36.35 -1.51
N GLY A 220 1.43 -36.89 -2.47
CA GLY A 220 0.21 -36.27 -3.01
C GLY A 220 -1.05 -37.13 -2.99
N TRP A 221 -2.12 -36.54 -3.49
CA TRP A 221 -3.50 -37.05 -3.46
C TRP A 221 -3.89 -37.76 -4.76
N ALA A 222 -3.67 -37.09 -5.89
CA ALA A 222 -4.15 -37.47 -7.21
C ALA A 222 -3.15 -38.40 -7.94
N ARG A 223 -2.93 -39.59 -7.38
CA ARG A 223 -1.90 -40.55 -7.83
C ARG A 223 -2.14 -41.16 -9.21
N ASP A 224 -3.37 -41.09 -9.72
CA ASP A 224 -3.77 -41.62 -11.03
C ASP A 224 -4.12 -40.53 -12.05
N ALA A 225 -3.99 -39.25 -11.68
CA ALA A 225 -4.24 -38.14 -12.60
C ALA A 225 -3.06 -37.91 -13.56
N ASN A 226 -3.38 -37.38 -14.74
CA ASN A 226 -2.41 -36.96 -15.75
C ASN A 226 -1.78 -35.63 -15.31
N LEU A 227 -0.45 -35.54 -15.30
CA LEU A 227 0.26 -34.32 -14.93
C LEU A 227 0.61 -33.51 -16.18
N TYR A 228 0.09 -32.29 -16.24
CA TYR A 228 0.46 -31.25 -17.20
C TYR A 228 1.11 -30.08 -16.45
N HIS A 229 2.09 -29.43 -17.07
CA HIS A 229 2.75 -28.26 -16.51
C HIS A 229 2.74 -27.11 -17.51
N LEU A 230 2.43 -25.90 -17.04
CA LEU A 230 2.55 -24.67 -17.82
C LEU A 230 3.18 -23.58 -16.95
N TYR A 231 4.23 -22.94 -17.48
CA TYR A 231 4.93 -21.88 -16.79
C TYR A 231 4.14 -20.57 -16.85
N TYR A 232 3.74 -20.00 -15.70
CA TYR A 232 3.19 -18.65 -15.67
C TYR A 232 4.33 -17.63 -15.85
N PHE A 233 4.22 -16.81 -16.88
CA PHE A 233 5.24 -15.82 -17.19
C PHE A 233 4.71 -14.42 -16.84
N SER A 234 4.95 -13.98 -15.61
CA SER A 234 4.66 -12.60 -15.20
C SER A 234 5.93 -11.75 -15.26
N GLY A 235 6.03 -10.85 -16.23
CA GLY A 235 6.93 -9.69 -16.14
C GLY A 235 8.42 -9.88 -16.52
N GLY A 236 8.79 -10.86 -17.35
CA GLY A 236 10.16 -10.98 -17.87
C GLY A 236 10.31 -10.62 -19.35
N VAL A 237 11.10 -9.61 -19.73
CA VAL A 237 11.53 -9.25 -21.12
C VAL A 237 10.46 -8.99 -22.21
N ASN A 238 9.22 -9.45 -22.08
CA ASN A 238 8.12 -9.21 -23.02
C ASN A 238 6.90 -8.69 -22.24
N TYR A 239 6.33 -7.57 -22.70
CA TYR A 239 5.10 -6.96 -22.17
C TYR A 239 3.83 -7.79 -22.40
N ASN A 240 3.97 -9.08 -22.71
CA ASN A 240 2.87 -10.01 -22.90
C ASN A 240 2.41 -10.50 -21.51
N PHE A 241 1.40 -9.83 -20.98
CA PHE A 241 0.64 -10.23 -19.79
C PHE A 241 -0.06 -11.60 -20.05
N PRO A 242 -0.38 -12.44 -19.03
CA PRO A 242 -0.18 -13.87 -19.12
C PRO A 242 -1.27 -14.62 -19.90
N TYR A 243 -0.93 -14.95 -21.15
CA TYR A 243 -1.65 -15.88 -22.04
C TYR A 243 -1.89 -17.31 -21.51
N VAL A 244 -1.48 -17.64 -20.29
CA VAL A 244 -1.49 -19.02 -19.79
C VAL A 244 -2.89 -19.57 -19.61
N MET A 245 -3.85 -18.75 -19.19
CA MET A 245 -5.24 -19.18 -19.04
C MET A 245 -5.85 -19.51 -20.40
N ASP A 246 -5.54 -18.73 -21.44
CA ASP A 246 -5.95 -19.03 -22.83
C ASP A 246 -5.37 -20.34 -23.35
N TYR A 247 -4.09 -20.62 -23.11
CA TYR A 247 -3.48 -21.90 -23.47
C TYR A 247 -4.20 -23.08 -22.78
N ILE A 248 -4.51 -22.95 -21.48
CA ILE A 248 -5.22 -23.99 -20.73
C ILE A 248 -6.65 -24.16 -21.25
N ARG A 249 -7.34 -23.05 -21.57
CA ARG A 249 -8.68 -23.05 -22.16
C ARG A 249 -8.70 -23.76 -23.51
N LEU A 250 -7.73 -23.46 -24.39
CA LEU A 250 -7.60 -24.14 -25.69
C LEU A 250 -7.26 -25.62 -25.53
N PHE A 251 -6.38 -25.99 -24.59
CA PHE A 251 -6.13 -27.39 -24.25
C PHE A 251 -7.41 -28.11 -23.82
N HIS A 252 -8.18 -27.53 -22.89
CA HIS A 252 -9.42 -28.10 -22.40
C HIS A 252 -10.47 -28.26 -23.51
N ASN A 253 -10.59 -27.26 -24.38
CA ASN A 253 -11.57 -27.27 -25.47
C ASN A 253 -11.23 -28.29 -26.57
N ASN A 254 -9.94 -28.54 -26.83
CA ASN A 254 -9.50 -29.37 -27.96
C ASN A 254 -9.12 -30.81 -27.59
N LYS A 255 -9.11 -31.18 -26.31
CA LYS A 255 -8.84 -32.57 -25.91
C LYS A 255 -9.96 -33.53 -26.30
N GLY A 256 -9.58 -34.77 -26.61
CA GLY A 256 -10.50 -35.83 -27.02
C GLY A 256 -11.41 -36.34 -25.89
N ILE A 257 -12.49 -37.02 -26.27
CA ILE A 257 -13.35 -37.75 -25.32
C ILE A 257 -12.58 -38.98 -24.83
N ASN A 258 -12.55 -39.18 -23.51
CA ASN A 258 -11.92 -40.35 -22.92
C ASN A 258 -12.74 -41.61 -23.27
N SER A 259 -12.06 -42.63 -23.78
CA SER A 259 -12.68 -43.86 -24.25
C SER A 259 -13.28 -44.73 -23.13
N GLU A 260 -12.77 -44.62 -21.90
CA GLU A 260 -13.27 -45.31 -20.71
C GLU A 260 -14.52 -44.60 -20.15
N THR A 261 -14.45 -43.29 -19.93
CA THR A 261 -15.50 -42.53 -19.23
C THR A 261 -16.58 -41.98 -20.14
N LYS A 262 -16.36 -41.97 -21.46
CA LYS A 262 -17.24 -41.39 -22.49
C LYS A 262 -17.49 -39.89 -22.37
N VAL A 263 -16.74 -39.21 -21.51
CA VAL A 263 -16.72 -37.75 -21.38
C VAL A 263 -15.28 -37.26 -21.55
N LYS A 264 -15.08 -35.97 -21.80
CA LYS A 264 -13.72 -35.39 -21.69
C LYS A 264 -13.27 -35.54 -20.24
N ASN A 265 -11.99 -35.82 -20.02
CA ASN A 265 -11.44 -35.75 -18.67
C ASN A 265 -11.71 -34.34 -18.09
N PRO A 266 -11.99 -34.19 -16.79
CA PRO A 266 -11.98 -32.88 -16.16
C PRO A 266 -10.58 -32.26 -16.24
N THR A 267 -10.50 -30.93 -16.38
CA THR A 267 -9.23 -30.20 -16.17
C THR A 267 -9.30 -29.54 -14.80
N VAL A 268 -8.32 -29.81 -13.94
CA VAL A 268 -8.16 -29.15 -12.63
C VAL A 268 -6.84 -28.41 -12.61
N VAL A 269 -6.86 -27.11 -12.36
CA VAL A 269 -5.68 -26.24 -12.40
C VAL A 269 -5.30 -25.77 -10.99
N ASN A 270 -4.03 -25.89 -10.64
CA ASN A 270 -3.50 -25.26 -9.43
C ASN A 270 -2.70 -24.01 -9.79
N ASN A 271 -3.09 -22.86 -9.20
CA ASN A 271 -2.38 -21.58 -9.31
C ASN A 271 -1.73 -21.21 -7.98
N SER A 272 -0.54 -21.76 -7.70
CA SER A 272 0.19 -21.50 -6.45
C SER A 272 1.00 -20.19 -6.48
N TRP A 273 0.44 -19.14 -7.06
CA TRP A 273 1.06 -17.82 -7.25
C TRP A 273 -0.01 -16.72 -7.15
N GLY A 274 0.43 -15.48 -6.94
CA GLY A 274 -0.44 -14.31 -6.85
C GLY A 274 0.30 -13.02 -7.26
N MET A 275 -0.45 -12.05 -7.76
CA MET A 275 0.07 -10.73 -8.16
C MET A 275 0.23 -9.83 -6.94
N SER A 276 1.35 -9.13 -6.85
CA SER A 276 1.62 -8.27 -5.69
C SER A 276 2.53 -7.09 -6.01
N ILE A 277 2.44 -6.05 -5.18
CA ILE A 277 3.51 -5.07 -4.98
C ILE A 277 4.47 -5.68 -3.95
N PHE A 278 5.74 -5.87 -4.31
CA PHE A 278 6.72 -6.50 -3.45
C PHE A 278 7.26 -5.53 -2.38
N PRO A 279 7.73 -6.00 -1.22
CA PRO A 279 8.30 -5.16 -0.16
C PRO A 279 9.46 -4.26 -0.57
N SER A 280 10.13 -4.57 -1.70
CA SER A 280 11.16 -3.72 -2.29
C SER A 280 10.62 -2.51 -3.05
N GLU A 281 9.32 -2.49 -3.35
CA GLU A 281 8.63 -1.52 -4.21
C GLU A 281 7.75 -0.55 -3.41
N TRP A 282 7.61 -0.76 -2.09
CA TRP A 282 6.83 0.12 -1.21
C TRP A 282 7.30 0.10 0.23
N SER A 283 6.91 1.14 0.97
CA SER A 283 7.04 1.30 2.40
C SER A 283 5.90 2.20 2.90
N PHE A 284 5.70 2.28 4.22
CA PHE A 284 4.71 3.18 4.79
C PHE A 284 4.91 4.66 4.41
N ASN A 285 6.14 5.07 4.15
CA ASN A 285 6.47 6.45 3.75
C ASN A 285 6.06 6.75 2.30
N ASP A 286 5.85 5.72 1.49
CA ASP A 286 5.41 5.90 0.09
C ASP A 286 3.89 6.16 0.02
N ILE A 287 3.12 5.84 1.07
CA ILE A 287 1.67 6.03 1.10
C ILE A 287 1.33 7.51 1.30
N THR A 288 0.74 8.11 0.27
CA THR A 288 0.38 9.55 0.25
C THR A 288 -1.08 9.80 0.57
N GLU A 289 -1.95 8.85 0.23
CA GLU A 289 -3.40 8.93 0.38
C GLU A 289 -3.97 7.52 0.63
N VAL A 290 -4.92 7.41 1.57
CA VAL A 290 -5.67 6.18 1.84
C VAL A 290 -7.15 6.51 1.81
N THR A 291 -7.93 5.79 1.02
CA THR A 291 -9.38 5.75 1.17
C THR A 291 -9.74 4.51 1.97
N TYR A 292 -10.21 4.70 3.20
CA TYR A 292 -10.62 3.63 4.10
C TYR A 292 -12.11 3.78 4.41
N ARG A 293 -12.91 2.76 4.05
CA ARG A 293 -14.36 2.69 4.27
C ARG A 293 -15.10 3.95 3.79
N GLY A 294 -14.74 4.41 2.59
CA GLY A 294 -15.31 5.59 1.94
C GLY A 294 -14.77 6.94 2.42
N VAL A 295 -13.89 6.97 3.42
CA VAL A 295 -13.26 8.21 3.91
C VAL A 295 -11.86 8.35 3.32
N VAL A 296 -11.58 9.49 2.69
CA VAL A 296 -10.27 9.82 2.13
C VAL A 296 -9.40 10.48 3.20
N HIS A 297 -8.25 9.88 3.47
CA HIS A 297 -7.20 10.38 4.36
C HIS A 297 -6.00 10.81 3.53
N GLN A 298 -5.59 12.06 3.73
CA GLN A 298 -4.34 12.61 3.20
C GLN A 298 -3.29 12.64 4.29
N ARG A 299 -2.02 12.67 3.88
CA ARG A 299 -0.91 12.92 4.82
C ARG A 299 -1.19 14.15 5.70
N PRO A 300 -0.87 14.09 7.00
CA PRO A 300 -1.09 15.22 7.90
C PRO A 300 -0.23 16.42 7.50
N VAL A 301 -0.79 17.62 7.54
CA VAL A 301 -0.02 18.86 7.38
C VAL A 301 0.84 19.07 8.63
N THR A 302 2.15 19.22 8.46
CA THR A 302 3.11 19.45 9.56
C THR A 302 3.50 20.91 9.70
N SER A 303 3.53 21.65 8.60
CA SER A 303 3.74 23.10 8.63
C SER A 303 3.10 23.78 7.42
N ILE A 304 2.79 25.06 7.61
CA ILE A 304 2.35 25.96 6.56
C ILE A 304 3.29 27.16 6.63
N SER A 305 4.00 27.44 5.54
CA SER A 305 4.88 28.61 5.42
C SER A 305 4.25 29.60 4.44
N GLU A 306 4.22 30.87 4.79
CA GLU A 306 3.76 31.89 3.86
C GLU A 306 4.78 32.16 2.75
N ASN A 307 4.30 32.43 1.54
CA ASN A 307 5.09 32.73 0.36
C ASN A 307 4.88 34.19 -0.06
N GLY A 308 5.98 34.89 -0.37
CA GLY A 308 5.95 36.32 -0.73
C GLY A 308 6.18 37.21 0.49
N GLN A 309 6.08 38.52 0.29
CA GLN A 309 6.35 39.51 1.33
C GLN A 309 5.11 39.78 2.18
N TYR A 310 5.30 39.85 3.49
CA TYR A 310 4.28 40.15 4.48
C TYR A 310 4.81 41.18 5.45
N GLY A 311 3.93 42.08 5.90
CA GLY A 311 4.25 43.01 6.98
C GLY A 311 3.66 44.39 6.78
N VAL A 312 3.91 45.22 7.79
CA VAL A 312 3.47 46.61 7.89
C VAL A 312 4.72 47.48 7.80
N TYR A 313 4.82 48.26 6.73
CA TYR A 313 6.03 49.00 6.38
C TYR A 313 5.83 50.51 6.49
N GLY A 314 6.85 51.16 7.04
CA GLY A 314 7.01 52.61 7.13
C GLY A 314 7.67 53.21 5.89
N THR A 315 8.36 54.36 5.99
CA THR A 315 8.97 55.05 4.82
C THR A 315 10.32 54.48 4.36
N GLY A 316 10.91 53.54 5.11
CA GLY A 316 12.21 52.94 4.76
C GLY A 316 12.48 51.55 5.33
N ALA A 317 11.59 51.02 6.17
CA ALA A 317 11.77 49.74 6.84
C ALA A 317 10.43 49.05 7.17
N GLU A 318 10.52 47.78 7.52
CA GLU A 318 9.42 47.04 8.15
C GLU A 318 9.28 47.50 9.61
N LEU A 319 8.07 47.85 10.03
CA LEU A 319 7.77 48.28 11.39
C LEU A 319 7.20 47.15 12.24
N SER A 320 6.47 46.22 11.63
CA SER A 320 5.87 45.07 12.30
C SER A 320 5.51 43.97 11.29
N ASN A 321 5.47 42.71 11.75
CA ASN A 321 4.97 41.58 10.98
C ASN A 321 3.75 40.96 11.67
N PHE A 322 3.02 40.08 10.98
CA PHE A 322 1.87 39.37 11.54
C PHE A 322 2.32 38.23 12.46
N THR A 323 1.57 37.96 13.51
CA THR A 323 1.94 37.00 14.56
C THR A 323 1.64 35.55 14.19
N ASP A 324 0.80 35.33 13.18
CA ASP A 324 0.33 34.02 12.72
C ASP A 324 0.38 33.96 11.19
N VAL A 325 0.46 32.73 10.67
CA VAL A 325 0.22 32.44 9.25
C VAL A 325 -1.20 32.90 8.88
N LEU A 326 -1.32 33.80 7.92
CA LEU A 326 -2.57 34.41 7.47
C LEU A 326 -3.41 33.47 6.60
N VAL A 327 -3.83 32.33 7.14
CA VAL A 327 -4.78 31.40 6.51
C VAL A 327 -6.01 31.31 7.41
N ASN A 328 -7.15 31.87 6.99
CA ASN A 328 -8.37 31.98 7.80
C ASN A 328 -8.15 32.73 9.13
N LYS A 329 -7.41 33.85 9.09
CA LYS A 329 -6.97 34.62 10.26
C LYS A 329 -7.17 36.11 10.04
N ALA A 330 -7.44 36.83 11.12
CA ALA A 330 -7.60 38.29 11.12
C ALA A 330 -6.60 38.94 12.07
N ASN A 331 -6.10 40.11 11.69
CA ASN A 331 -5.13 40.88 12.46
C ASN A 331 -5.58 42.34 12.56
N ARG A 332 -5.39 42.94 13.74
CA ARG A 332 -5.48 44.39 13.91
C ARG A 332 -4.11 45.02 13.72
N ILE A 333 -4.04 46.02 12.86
CA ILE A 333 -2.88 46.87 12.64
C ILE A 333 -3.17 48.23 13.26
N THR A 334 -2.27 48.70 14.13
CA THR A 334 -2.31 50.08 14.66
C THR A 334 -0.98 50.75 14.39
N THR A 335 -1.00 51.96 13.82
CA THR A 335 0.22 52.73 13.54
C THR A 335 0.24 54.06 14.30
N SER A 336 1.43 54.53 14.67
CA SER A 336 1.64 55.78 15.40
C SER A 336 3.02 56.38 15.12
N GLY A 337 3.23 57.62 15.56
CA GLY A 337 4.51 58.32 15.42
C GLY A 337 4.77 58.84 14.01
N SER A 338 5.86 59.58 13.83
CA SER A 338 6.27 60.18 12.54
C SER A 338 7.63 59.65 12.11
N GLU A 339 7.82 59.48 10.81
CA GLU A 339 9.05 58.98 10.19
C GLU A 339 10.14 60.05 10.00
N THR A 340 9.77 61.33 10.04
CA THR A 340 10.73 62.45 9.91
C THR A 340 11.11 62.98 11.29
N PRO A 341 12.40 62.94 11.67
CA PRO A 341 12.92 63.73 12.78
C PRO A 341 12.58 65.21 12.55
N ALA A 342 12.00 65.87 13.55
CA ALA A 342 11.41 67.20 13.36
C ALA A 342 12.43 68.31 12.97
N ASN A 343 13.73 68.09 13.19
CA ASN A 343 14.79 69.11 13.10
C ASN A 343 16.06 68.64 12.36
N GLY A 344 15.92 67.77 11.34
CA GLY A 344 17.02 67.24 10.53
C GLY A 344 17.65 65.94 11.03
N ASP A 345 18.50 65.31 10.21
CA ASP A 345 19.20 64.06 10.58
C ASP A 345 20.59 63.91 9.93
N PHE A 346 21.43 63.02 10.46
CA PHE A 346 22.72 62.70 9.83
C PHE A 346 22.55 61.73 8.63
N GLY A 347 23.42 61.87 7.64
CA GLY A 347 23.60 60.88 6.57
C GLY A 347 24.26 59.58 7.06
N SER A 348 24.89 58.84 6.13
CA SER A 348 25.68 57.66 6.49
C SER A 348 26.83 58.02 7.44
N THR A 349 27.08 57.18 8.44
CA THR A 349 28.18 57.40 9.40
C THR A 349 29.54 57.19 8.71
N PRO A 350 30.45 58.18 8.68
CA PRO A 350 31.76 58.02 8.05
C PRO A 350 32.62 56.97 8.78
N THR A 351 33.59 56.39 8.08
CA THR A 351 34.48 55.36 8.64
C THR A 351 35.22 55.89 9.88
N GLY A 352 35.14 55.16 10.99
CA GLY A 352 35.78 55.53 12.27
C GLY A 352 34.96 56.50 13.14
N TRP A 353 33.87 57.06 12.63
CA TRP A 353 32.96 57.90 13.40
C TRP A 353 31.91 57.06 14.14
N THR A 354 31.40 57.61 15.23
CA THR A 354 30.31 57.04 16.03
C THR A 354 29.10 57.96 15.96
N ARG A 355 27.91 57.38 15.80
CA ARG A 355 26.62 58.09 15.85
C ARG A 355 25.83 57.67 17.09
N SER A 356 25.37 58.64 17.86
CA SER A 356 24.48 58.43 19.01
C SER A 356 23.41 59.53 19.04
N GLY A 357 22.21 59.21 18.55
CA GLY A 357 21.08 60.15 18.46
C GLY A 357 21.45 61.43 17.75
N ALA A 358 21.46 62.54 18.50
CA ALA A 358 21.75 63.89 18.02
C ALA A 358 23.24 64.15 17.73
N VAL A 359 24.15 63.22 18.04
CA VAL A 359 25.60 63.45 18.00
C VAL A 359 26.28 62.51 17.02
N MET A 360 27.16 63.06 16.19
CA MET A 360 28.13 62.33 15.38
C MET A 360 29.54 62.80 15.76
N ASN A 361 30.39 61.89 16.24
CA ASN A 361 31.73 62.23 16.71
C ASN A 361 32.79 61.18 16.36
N ILE A 362 34.05 61.57 16.35
CA ILE A 362 35.20 60.68 16.27
C ILE A 362 36.24 61.12 17.29
N ALA A 363 36.71 60.19 18.11
CA ALA A 363 37.85 60.39 18.97
C ALA A 363 39.15 60.23 18.16
N ILE A 364 40.07 61.16 18.33
CA ILE A 364 41.35 61.18 17.63
C ILE A 364 42.43 60.70 18.61
N SER A 365 43.17 59.67 18.24
CA SER A 365 44.27 59.10 19.05
C SER A 365 45.59 59.00 18.28
N ALA A 366 45.63 59.53 17.06
CA ALA A 366 46.77 59.56 16.15
C ALA A 366 46.65 60.79 15.24
N ASN A 367 47.65 61.05 14.41
CA ASN A 367 47.61 62.19 13.49
C ASN A 367 46.36 62.11 12.57
N PRO A 368 45.42 63.08 12.61
CA PRO A 368 44.20 62.98 11.84
C PRO A 368 44.45 63.14 10.32
N PRO A 369 43.54 62.63 9.47
CA PRO A 369 43.60 62.90 8.04
C PRO A 369 43.44 64.40 7.77
N SER A 370 43.93 64.85 6.60
CA SER A 370 43.87 66.27 6.21
C SER A 370 42.44 66.82 6.10
N GLN A 371 41.45 65.94 5.90
CA GLN A 371 40.05 66.30 5.80
C GLN A 371 39.16 65.13 6.24
N ASP A 372 38.12 65.43 7.02
CA ASP A 372 36.97 64.55 7.28
C ASP A 372 35.66 65.27 6.92
N THR A 373 34.59 64.53 6.62
CA THR A 373 33.29 65.12 6.28
C THR A 373 32.13 64.38 6.93
N VAL A 374 31.21 65.13 7.53
CA VAL A 374 29.95 64.65 8.10
C VAL A 374 28.77 65.27 7.34
N GLN A 375 27.82 64.44 6.93
CA GLN A 375 26.63 64.87 6.21
C GLN A 375 25.45 65.12 7.16
N VAL A 376 24.77 66.27 7.00
CA VAL A 376 23.57 66.63 7.76
C VAL A 376 22.45 67.04 6.80
N GLN A 377 21.29 66.37 6.88
CA GLN A 377 20.07 66.73 6.16
C GLN A 377 19.39 67.91 6.86
N GLY A 378 19.28 69.04 6.16
CA GLY A 378 18.48 70.18 6.59
C GLY A 378 16.98 70.02 6.28
N PRO A 379 16.11 70.90 6.81
CA PRO A 379 16.45 72.02 7.68
C PRO A 379 16.83 71.55 9.10
N ALA A 380 17.92 72.10 9.63
CA ALA A 380 18.46 71.71 10.94
C ALA A 380 19.21 72.87 11.59
N VAL A 381 19.41 72.80 12.91
CA VAL A 381 20.36 73.65 13.62
C VAL A 381 21.45 72.74 14.17
N ILE A 382 22.73 73.09 13.97
CA ILE A 382 23.85 72.25 14.41
C ILE A 382 24.85 73.03 15.28
N ASP A 383 25.50 72.29 16.17
CA ASP A 383 26.71 72.68 16.87
C ASP A 383 27.87 71.84 16.34
N VAL A 384 29.02 72.45 16.14
CA VAL A 384 30.24 71.78 15.67
C VAL A 384 31.39 72.03 16.62
N GLN A 385 32.24 71.02 16.81
CA GLN A 385 33.42 71.07 17.66
C GLN A 385 34.57 70.32 16.99
N TYR A 386 35.77 70.88 17.04
CA TYR A 386 37.00 70.22 16.63
C TYR A 386 38.14 70.62 17.56
N ASP A 387 38.46 69.73 18.49
CA ASP A 387 39.57 69.88 19.42
C ASP A 387 40.69 68.89 19.08
N LEU A 388 41.92 69.38 19.04
CA LEU A 388 43.09 68.53 18.82
C LEU A 388 44.28 69.05 19.63
N ALA A 389 44.94 68.13 20.32
CA ALA A 389 46.19 68.37 21.03
C ALA A 389 47.26 67.36 20.60
N SER A 390 48.51 67.82 20.54
CA SER A 390 49.67 66.97 20.29
C SER A 390 50.83 67.36 21.20
N SER A 391 51.59 66.36 21.68
CA SER A 391 52.86 66.55 22.38
C SER A 391 53.90 65.57 21.83
N SER A 392 55.16 65.96 21.73
CA SER A 392 56.24 65.14 21.18
C SER A 392 57.49 65.18 22.06
N VAL A 393 58.46 64.30 21.83
CA VAL A 393 59.69 64.24 22.66
C VAL A 393 60.68 65.35 22.28
N SER A 394 60.73 65.72 21.00
CA SER A 394 61.51 66.85 20.48
C SER A 394 61.13 67.16 19.01
N GLY A 395 61.42 68.37 18.53
CA GLY A 395 61.19 68.80 17.15
C GLY A 395 60.10 69.86 17.01
N ILE A 396 60.09 70.54 15.85
CA ILE A 396 59.12 71.61 15.55
C ILE A 396 57.73 70.99 15.38
N GLN A 397 56.75 71.55 16.08
CA GLN A 397 55.35 71.19 15.91
C GLN A 397 54.53 72.39 15.42
N SER A 398 53.59 72.14 14.51
CA SER A 398 52.58 73.10 14.10
C SER A 398 51.22 72.43 13.85
N MET A 399 50.14 73.14 14.15
CA MET A 399 48.76 72.68 13.94
C MET A 399 47.87 73.85 13.55
N SER A 400 47.10 73.65 12.48
CA SER A 400 46.04 74.54 12.02
C SER A 400 44.80 73.71 11.70
N LEU A 401 43.64 74.12 12.23
CA LEU A 401 42.37 73.43 12.08
C LEU A 401 41.33 74.38 11.49
N GLU A 402 40.42 73.85 10.68
CA GLU A 402 39.29 74.59 10.11
C GLU A 402 38.04 73.69 10.06
N ILE A 403 36.87 74.27 10.36
CA ILE A 403 35.57 73.67 10.07
C ILE A 403 34.89 74.52 8.99
N ASP A 404 34.68 73.92 7.82
CA ASP A 404 33.97 74.52 6.68
C ASP A 404 32.62 73.81 6.50
N ILE A 405 31.56 74.55 6.20
CA ILE A 405 30.21 73.98 6.07
C ILE A 405 29.62 74.42 4.74
N ARG A 406 29.24 73.44 3.92
CA ARG A 406 28.82 73.66 2.53
C ARG A 406 27.46 73.06 2.24
N ASP A 407 26.69 73.74 1.41
CA ASP A 407 25.40 73.24 0.88
C ASP A 407 25.59 72.13 -0.18
N ALA A 408 24.48 71.63 -0.74
CA ALA A 408 24.51 70.60 -1.78
C ALA A 408 25.16 71.08 -3.10
N GLY A 409 25.22 72.41 -3.32
CA GLY A 409 25.91 73.06 -4.43
C GLY A 409 27.38 73.38 -4.16
N ASN A 410 27.93 72.93 -3.02
CA ASN A 410 29.30 73.18 -2.57
C ASN A 410 29.62 74.65 -2.25
N SER A 411 28.61 75.48 -1.99
CA SER A 411 28.77 76.87 -1.55
C SER A 411 28.86 76.95 -0.02
N PRO A 412 29.75 77.80 0.54
CA PRO A 412 29.88 77.95 1.98
C PRO A 412 28.65 78.64 2.58
N ILE A 413 28.06 78.07 3.63
CA ILE A 413 26.87 78.65 4.28
C ILE A 413 27.22 79.73 5.31
N GLN A 414 28.48 79.77 5.73
CA GLN A 414 29.07 80.77 6.62
C GLN A 414 30.58 80.88 6.37
N THR A 415 31.24 81.86 6.97
CA THR A 415 32.71 81.90 7.01
C THR A 415 33.23 80.70 7.79
N SER A 416 34.30 80.05 7.28
CA SER A 416 34.91 78.91 7.96
C SER A 416 35.33 79.25 9.39
N ILE A 417 35.20 78.26 10.27
CA ILE A 417 35.55 78.35 11.68
C ILE A 417 37.01 77.97 11.80
N THR A 418 37.87 78.93 12.14
CA THR A 418 39.32 78.73 12.24
C THR A 418 39.81 79.04 13.66
N GLY A 419 40.88 78.36 14.06
CA GLY A 419 41.56 78.58 15.34
C GLY A 419 42.85 79.34 15.16
N THR A 420 43.41 79.87 16.25
CA THR A 420 44.77 80.38 16.23
C THR A 420 45.73 79.21 16.00
N ASP A 421 46.52 79.26 14.94
CA ASP A 421 47.57 78.27 14.66
C ASP A 421 48.47 78.09 15.89
N ALA A 422 48.65 76.85 16.32
CA ALA A 422 49.54 76.53 17.42
C ALA A 422 50.89 76.03 16.87
N SER A 423 52.01 76.59 17.33
CA SER A 423 53.35 76.09 16.99
C SER A 423 54.33 76.22 18.14
N THR A 424 55.30 75.30 18.19
CA THR A 424 56.41 75.30 19.16
C THR A 424 57.64 74.66 18.52
N ASN A 425 58.84 75.04 18.99
CA ASN A 425 60.12 74.58 18.44
C ASN A 425 60.72 73.38 19.20
N ASP A 426 60.30 73.13 20.45
CA ASP A 426 61.00 72.25 21.40
C ASP A 426 60.19 71.03 21.87
N GLY A 427 59.23 70.55 21.07
CA GLY A 427 58.45 69.33 21.39
C GLY A 427 57.33 69.50 22.45
N GLU A 428 57.10 70.71 22.97
CA GLU A 428 56.05 71.01 23.96
C GLU A 428 54.62 70.70 23.46
N THR A 429 53.64 70.69 24.35
CA THR A 429 52.23 70.45 23.98
C THR A 429 51.66 71.62 23.18
N ILE A 430 51.09 71.34 22.01
CA ILE A 430 50.28 72.29 21.22
C ILE A 430 48.82 71.83 21.21
N GLN A 431 47.89 72.79 21.21
CA GLN A 431 46.45 72.51 21.20
C GLN A 431 45.70 73.58 20.43
N VAL A 432 44.73 73.14 19.62
CA VAL A 432 43.76 74.00 18.93
C VAL A 432 42.36 73.45 19.23
N ASN A 433 41.47 74.32 19.70
CA ASN A 433 40.08 73.99 20.01
C ASN A 433 39.16 74.89 19.21
N LEU A 434 38.28 74.29 18.41
CA LEU A 434 37.25 74.97 17.62
C LEU A 434 35.89 74.56 18.13
N ALA A 435 35.00 75.51 18.34
CA ALA A 435 33.59 75.21 18.57
C ALA A 435 32.73 76.37 18.09
N GLN A 436 31.59 76.05 17.48
CA GLN A 436 30.54 77.02 17.21
C GLN A 436 29.19 76.36 17.37
N SER A 437 28.27 77.08 17.99
CA SER A 437 26.91 76.62 18.25
C SER A 437 25.87 77.38 17.43
N ASN A 438 24.68 76.79 17.28
CA ASN A 438 23.50 77.36 16.64
C ASN A 438 23.69 77.74 15.16
N ILE A 439 24.37 76.90 14.39
CA ILE A 439 24.54 77.09 12.95
C ILE A 439 23.26 76.63 12.25
N SER A 440 22.60 77.54 11.53
CA SER A 440 21.36 77.26 10.81
C SER A 440 21.64 76.64 9.43
N LEU A 441 21.06 75.47 9.18
CA LEU A 441 20.99 74.80 7.88
C LEU A 441 19.56 74.97 7.32
N PRO A 442 19.27 75.98 6.48
CA PRO A 442 17.91 76.46 6.29
C PRO A 442 17.06 75.67 5.28
N ASN A 443 17.67 74.97 4.32
CA ASN A 443 16.94 74.33 3.22
C ASN A 443 16.82 72.81 3.44
N ASN A 444 15.86 72.20 2.74
CA ASN A 444 15.69 70.75 2.68
C ASN A 444 16.69 70.10 1.72
N GLU A 445 17.97 70.08 2.11
CA GLU A 445 19.09 69.54 1.33
C GLU A 445 20.16 68.92 2.24
N VAL A 446 21.14 68.22 1.66
CA VAL A 446 22.27 67.64 2.40
C VAL A 446 23.41 68.65 2.47
N TYR A 447 23.80 69.01 3.68
CA TYR A 447 24.96 69.85 3.98
C TYR A 447 26.16 69.01 4.36
N ASN A 448 27.36 69.44 3.98
CA ASN A 448 28.63 68.81 4.33
C ASN A 448 29.34 69.67 5.39
N VAL A 449 29.54 69.12 6.58
CA VAL A 449 30.41 69.68 7.63
C VAL A 449 31.79 69.07 7.45
N ILE A 450 32.74 69.90 7.02
CA ILE A 450 34.08 69.51 6.58
C ILE A 450 35.09 69.95 7.65
N PHE A 451 35.84 69.00 8.18
CA PHE A 451 36.89 69.22 9.19
C PHE A 451 38.27 69.12 8.53
N ASN A 452 38.91 70.26 8.26
CA ASN A 452 40.26 70.32 7.67
C ASN A 452 41.34 70.37 8.74
N SER A 453 42.45 69.68 8.50
CA SER A 453 43.57 69.53 9.44
C SER A 453 44.91 69.72 8.72
N THR A 454 45.73 70.66 9.19
CA THR A 454 47.13 70.80 8.76
C THR A 454 48.05 70.67 9.96
N THR A 455 48.85 69.60 10.00
CA THR A 455 49.71 69.28 11.15
C THR A 455 51.13 68.96 10.68
N SER A 456 52.13 69.51 11.38
CA SER A 456 53.51 69.04 11.36
C SER A 456 53.87 68.62 12.77
N LEU A 457 54.18 67.34 13.00
CA LEU A 457 54.39 66.79 14.35
C LEU A 457 55.86 66.40 14.53
N GLY A 458 56.38 66.58 15.75
CA GLY A 458 57.75 66.26 16.13
C GLY A 458 57.99 64.76 16.28
N SER A 459 59.11 64.40 16.89
CA SER A 459 59.51 62.99 17.10
C SER A 459 58.62 62.29 18.14
N THR A 460 58.14 61.09 17.78
CA THR A 460 57.26 60.23 18.62
C THR A 460 56.07 61.00 19.24
N PRO A 461 55.17 61.59 18.41
CA PRO A 461 54.09 62.41 18.92
C PRO A 461 52.98 61.54 19.54
N THR A 462 52.38 62.07 20.60
CA THR A 462 51.09 61.59 21.14
C THR A 462 50.02 62.61 20.78
N VAL A 463 48.90 62.14 20.24
CA VAL A 463 47.80 62.99 19.75
C VAL A 463 46.52 62.58 20.46
N SER A 464 45.74 63.56 20.88
CA SER A 464 44.39 63.34 21.43
C SER A 464 43.45 64.46 21.00
N GLY A 465 42.22 64.12 20.65
CA GLY A 465 41.24 65.11 20.22
C GLY A 465 39.87 64.50 19.92
N GLU A 466 38.95 65.34 19.46
CA GLU A 466 37.61 64.96 19.02
C GLU A 466 37.13 65.89 17.91
N LYS A 467 36.53 65.32 16.86
CA LYS A 467 35.66 66.05 15.93
C LYS A 467 34.22 65.67 16.24
N LYS A 468 33.31 66.63 16.26
CA LYS A 468 31.93 66.42 16.68
C LYS A 468 30.97 67.37 15.97
N VAL A 469 29.84 66.81 15.54
CA VAL A 469 28.66 67.55 15.07
C VAL A 469 27.48 67.13 15.92
N THR A 470 26.68 68.09 16.38
CA THR A 470 25.47 67.85 17.18
C THR A 470 24.29 68.56 16.53
N ILE A 471 23.18 67.85 16.31
CA ILE A 471 21.92 68.45 15.86
C ILE A 471 21.15 68.98 17.07
N VAL A 472 20.92 70.28 17.12
CA VAL A 472 20.22 70.97 18.21
C VAL A 472 18.72 70.71 18.11
N GLY A 473 18.10 70.32 19.24
CA GLY A 473 16.67 70.02 19.30
C GLY A 473 16.27 68.73 18.58
N TYR A 474 17.22 67.83 18.31
CA TYR A 474 16.97 66.55 17.65
C TYR A 474 15.86 65.75 18.36
N THR A 475 14.85 65.36 17.58
CA THR A 475 13.79 64.44 18.01
C THR A 475 13.78 63.28 17.04
N ALA A 476 14.08 62.07 17.50
CA ALA A 476 14.15 60.89 16.64
C ALA A 476 12.80 60.59 15.96
N ALA A 477 12.84 59.91 14.82
CA ALA A 477 11.65 59.31 14.23
C ALA A 477 11.00 58.34 15.24
N THR A 478 9.67 58.39 15.34
CA THR A 478 8.86 57.65 16.33
C THR A 478 7.91 56.65 15.67
N ALA A 479 8.02 56.46 14.36
CA ALA A 479 7.16 55.59 13.60
C ALA A 479 7.16 54.17 14.15
N GLN A 480 5.97 53.67 14.45
CA GLN A 480 5.77 52.33 15.01
C GLN A 480 4.48 51.73 14.45
N ALA A 481 4.47 50.41 14.34
CA ALA A 481 3.30 49.62 14.05
C ALA A 481 3.18 48.47 15.06
N SER A 482 1.95 48.08 15.37
CA SER A 482 1.65 46.88 16.14
C SER A 482 0.60 46.05 15.41
N THR A 483 0.77 44.73 15.46
CA THR A 483 -0.16 43.73 14.96
C THR A 483 -0.72 42.92 16.13
N THR A 484 -1.98 42.51 16.06
CA THR A 484 -2.62 41.68 17.09
C THR A 484 -3.57 40.68 16.45
N ASP A 485 -3.40 39.38 16.73
CA ASP A 485 -4.31 38.32 16.27
C ASP A 485 -5.72 38.56 16.82
N LEU A 486 -6.70 38.52 15.91
CA LEU A 486 -8.13 38.60 16.21
C LEU A 486 -8.81 37.22 16.06
N GLY A 487 -8.05 36.17 15.77
CA GLY A 487 -8.52 34.83 15.53
C GLY A 487 -9.12 34.65 14.13
N THR A 488 -9.98 33.64 13.97
CA THR A 488 -10.68 33.38 12.71
C THR A 488 -11.91 34.25 12.60
N VAL A 489 -11.95 35.12 11.59
CA VAL A 489 -13.07 36.02 11.29
C VAL A 489 -13.38 35.89 9.80
N ALA A 490 -14.66 35.67 9.46
CA ALA A 490 -15.10 35.63 8.06
C ALA A 490 -15.30 37.05 7.50
N ILE A 491 -15.14 37.20 6.17
CA ILE A 491 -15.46 38.46 5.49
C ILE A 491 -16.98 38.55 5.40
N ALA A 492 -17.57 39.60 5.96
CA ALA A 492 -19.02 39.82 5.87
C ALA A 492 -19.46 40.02 4.41
N SER A 493 -20.74 39.77 4.11
CA SER A 493 -21.29 39.92 2.74
C SER A 493 -20.82 41.22 2.07
N THR A 494 -20.46 41.11 0.80
CA THR A 494 -20.06 42.25 -0.05
C THR A 494 -21.27 42.96 -0.67
N ASP A 495 -22.49 42.52 -0.35
CA ASP A 495 -23.71 43.17 -0.82
C ASP A 495 -23.73 44.66 -0.41
N GLY A 496 -24.05 45.53 -1.37
CA GLY A 496 -24.03 46.98 -1.18
C GLY A 496 -22.65 47.63 -1.29
N LEU A 497 -21.56 46.86 -1.50
CA LEU A 497 -20.26 47.42 -1.87
C LEU A 497 -20.14 47.57 -3.40
N THR A 498 -19.34 48.54 -3.84
CA THR A 498 -19.00 48.72 -5.25
C THR A 498 -17.98 47.68 -5.68
N ALA A 499 -18.26 46.92 -6.74
CA ALA A 499 -17.28 46.03 -7.37
C ALA A 499 -16.49 46.74 -8.46
N SER A 500 -15.19 46.46 -8.55
CA SER A 500 -14.37 46.81 -9.73
C SER A 500 -13.50 45.63 -10.15
N VAL A 501 -13.54 45.29 -11.44
CA VAL A 501 -12.73 44.22 -12.07
C VAL A 501 -11.62 44.79 -12.97
N THR A 502 -11.51 46.12 -13.03
CA THR A 502 -10.54 46.83 -13.88
C THR A 502 -9.74 47.82 -13.01
N PRO A 503 -8.41 47.66 -12.90
CA PRO A 503 -7.54 48.57 -12.16
C PRO A 503 -7.63 50.00 -12.69
N THR A 504 -7.43 50.98 -11.81
CA THR A 504 -7.36 52.40 -12.22
C THR A 504 -6.19 52.63 -13.17
N THR A 505 -5.07 51.94 -12.91
CA THR A 505 -3.85 52.00 -13.72
C THR A 505 -3.32 50.59 -13.92
N GLY A 506 -2.92 50.25 -15.14
CA GLY A 506 -2.28 48.97 -15.46
C GLY A 506 -3.26 47.82 -15.74
N THR A 507 -2.84 46.59 -15.44
CA THR A 507 -3.61 45.36 -15.70
C THR A 507 -3.86 44.57 -14.41
N ASN A 508 -4.70 43.54 -14.46
CA ASN A 508 -4.98 42.65 -13.33
C ASN A 508 -3.76 41.86 -12.80
N ASN A 509 -2.61 41.89 -13.50
CA ASN A 509 -1.34 41.37 -12.98
C ASN A 509 -0.39 42.52 -12.59
N ASN A 510 -0.41 43.64 -13.33
CA ASN A 510 0.59 44.71 -13.24
C ASN A 510 -0.10 46.07 -13.08
N GLY A 511 -0.86 46.26 -12.02
CA GLY A 511 -1.67 47.46 -11.84
C GLY A 511 -2.06 47.73 -10.41
N TYR A 512 -2.87 48.77 -10.22
CA TYR A 512 -3.45 49.11 -8.94
C TYR A 512 -4.79 49.84 -9.10
N TRP A 513 -5.63 49.75 -8.07
CA TRP A 513 -6.81 50.58 -7.91
C TRP A 513 -6.48 51.77 -7.00
N SER A 514 -6.80 52.98 -7.43
CA SER A 514 -6.85 54.15 -6.55
C SER A 514 -8.24 54.27 -5.96
N ILE A 515 -8.35 54.17 -4.64
CA ILE A 515 -9.63 54.07 -3.94
C ILE A 515 -9.73 55.21 -2.93
N SER A 516 -10.74 56.06 -3.13
CA SER A 516 -11.02 57.18 -2.22
C SER A 516 -11.81 56.72 -1.00
N ILE A 517 -11.36 57.13 0.18
CA ILE A 517 -11.98 56.92 1.48
C ILE A 517 -12.66 58.25 1.89
N PRO A 518 -13.94 58.25 2.30
CA PRO A 518 -14.70 59.48 2.55
C PRO A 518 -14.43 60.13 3.92
N PHE A 519 -13.33 59.74 4.58
CA PHE A 519 -12.78 60.31 5.79
C PHE A 519 -11.27 60.08 5.80
N ASN A 520 -10.55 60.84 6.63
CA ASN A 520 -9.11 60.66 6.79
C ASN A 520 -8.83 59.41 7.63
N ILE A 521 -7.96 58.55 7.12
CA ILE A 521 -7.28 57.52 7.89
C ILE A 521 -5.88 58.03 8.22
N SER A 522 -5.32 57.59 9.33
CA SER A 522 -3.96 57.91 9.75
C SER A 522 -3.09 56.68 9.56
N TYR A 523 -2.03 56.78 8.76
CA TYR A 523 -1.00 55.76 8.70
C TYR A 523 0.34 56.40 9.05
N ILE A 524 0.93 55.99 10.18
CA ILE A 524 2.17 56.57 10.73
C ILE A 524 2.07 58.10 10.86
N SER A 525 1.01 58.54 11.55
CA SER A 525 0.66 59.95 11.81
C SER A 525 0.52 60.85 10.58
N GLN A 526 0.48 60.30 9.36
CA GLN A 526 0.09 61.00 8.15
C GLN A 526 -1.35 60.66 7.77
N ASN A 527 -2.14 61.69 7.45
CA ASN A 527 -3.52 61.51 7.03
C ASN A 527 -3.59 61.20 5.53
N TYR A 528 -4.34 60.16 5.18
CA TYR A 528 -4.68 59.77 3.82
C TYR A 528 -6.20 59.67 3.69
N ASN A 529 -6.70 60.07 2.53
CA ASN A 529 -8.08 59.83 2.11
C ASN A 529 -8.15 59.02 0.81
N THR A 530 -7.01 58.52 0.34
CA THR A 530 -6.89 57.67 -0.84
C THR A 530 -5.84 56.61 -0.55
N VAL A 531 -6.16 55.36 -0.90
CA VAL A 531 -5.23 54.22 -0.81
C VAL A 531 -5.10 53.56 -2.18
N HIS A 532 -3.99 52.88 -2.40
CA HIS A 532 -3.73 52.20 -3.67
C HIS A 532 -3.57 50.70 -3.46
N LEU A 533 -4.57 49.93 -3.89
CA LEU A 533 -4.55 48.46 -3.78
C LEU A 533 -3.90 47.88 -5.04
N GLY A 534 -2.70 47.33 -4.88
CA GLY A 534 -1.94 46.71 -5.96
C GLY A 534 -2.46 45.32 -6.32
N THR A 535 -2.35 44.96 -7.60
CA THR A 535 -2.78 43.66 -8.13
C THR A 535 -1.90 42.50 -7.68
N ASN A 536 -0.71 42.84 -7.16
CA ASN A 536 0.31 41.94 -6.65
C ASN A 536 0.20 41.73 -5.12
N SER A 537 -1.00 41.87 -4.57
CA SER A 537 -1.35 41.63 -3.15
C SER A 537 -0.66 42.54 -2.13
N TYR A 538 -0.79 43.85 -2.32
CA TYR A 538 -0.30 44.86 -1.38
C TYR A 538 -1.16 46.13 -1.40
N LEU A 539 -1.09 46.92 -0.32
CA LEU A 539 -1.73 48.22 -0.18
C LEU A 539 -0.66 49.29 0.04
N THR A 540 -0.59 50.31 -0.80
CA THR A 540 0.33 51.44 -0.62
C THR A 540 -0.42 52.72 -0.27
N PHE A 541 0.25 53.62 0.45
CA PHE A 541 -0.26 54.94 0.80
C PHE A 541 0.55 56.03 0.08
N GLY A 542 -0.11 57.12 -0.31
CA GLY A 542 0.51 58.23 -1.05
C GLY A 542 0.64 58.03 -2.56
N GLY A 543 0.96 56.81 -3.03
CA GLY A 543 1.02 56.50 -4.47
C GLY A 543 0.90 55.01 -4.78
N GLY A 544 0.34 54.68 -5.94
CA GLY A 544 0.23 53.29 -6.42
C GLY A 544 1.47 52.80 -7.15
N SER A 545 1.53 51.49 -7.45
CA SER A 545 2.64 50.87 -8.17
C SER A 545 2.13 49.90 -9.24
N THR A 546 2.76 49.94 -10.42
CA THR A 546 2.54 48.96 -11.50
C THR A 546 3.63 47.89 -11.53
N ASN A 547 4.49 47.84 -10.51
CA ASN A 547 5.59 46.89 -10.47
C ASN A 547 5.06 45.47 -10.34
N SER A 548 5.61 44.59 -11.17
CA SER A 548 5.27 43.17 -11.26
C SER A 548 6.47 42.26 -11.11
N THR A 549 7.69 42.82 -11.12
CA THR A 549 8.93 42.09 -10.89
C THR A 549 9.66 42.68 -9.68
N ASN A 550 10.45 41.84 -9.00
CA ASN A 550 11.21 42.21 -7.81
C ASN A 550 10.36 42.78 -6.66
N ILE A 551 9.15 42.24 -6.45
CA ILE A 551 8.37 42.56 -5.26
C ILE A 551 9.14 42.08 -4.03
N SER A 552 9.43 43.01 -3.11
CA SER A 552 10.34 42.84 -1.98
C SER A 552 9.93 43.77 -0.83
N SER A 553 10.68 43.74 0.28
CA SER A 553 10.48 44.68 1.38
C SER A 553 10.64 46.16 0.97
N THR A 554 11.39 46.45 -0.09
CA THR A 554 11.64 47.83 -0.57
C THR A 554 10.80 48.21 -1.80
N ASN A 555 10.12 47.25 -2.43
CA ASN A 555 9.37 47.45 -3.68
C ASN A 555 8.03 46.69 -3.63
N PRO A 556 6.85 47.33 -3.73
CA PRO A 556 6.59 48.71 -4.17
C PRO A 556 7.06 49.77 -3.18
N GLY A 557 7.00 51.04 -3.58
CA GLY A 557 7.40 52.17 -2.75
C GLY A 557 6.68 52.18 -1.39
N PHE A 558 7.36 52.75 -0.39
CA PHE A 558 6.84 52.95 0.94
C PHE A 558 5.91 54.18 1.03
N PRO A 559 5.02 54.27 2.04
CA PRO A 559 4.67 53.24 3.02
C PRO A 559 3.60 52.26 2.51
N LYS A 560 3.57 51.05 3.08
CA LYS A 560 2.76 49.94 2.54
C LYS A 560 2.41 48.85 3.55
N ILE A 561 1.36 48.08 3.25
CA ILE A 561 1.03 46.80 3.90
C ILE A 561 1.11 45.71 2.82
N MET A 562 1.80 44.62 3.11
CA MET A 562 1.97 43.49 2.19
C MET A 562 1.25 42.25 2.75
N VAL A 563 0.51 41.53 1.89
CA VAL A 563 -0.19 40.29 2.24
C VAL A 563 0.17 39.22 1.20
N GLY A 564 1.37 38.64 1.33
CA GLY A 564 1.89 37.66 0.36
C GLY A 564 2.29 38.28 -0.97
N GLY A 565 2.81 39.50 -0.91
CA GLY A 565 3.17 40.26 -2.09
C GLY A 565 4.27 39.58 -2.90
N ALA A 566 3.97 39.31 -4.17
CA ALA A 566 4.85 38.70 -5.18
C ALA A 566 4.27 39.02 -6.57
N ASP A 567 4.80 38.42 -7.64
CA ASP A 567 4.15 38.46 -8.96
C ASP A 567 2.87 37.60 -8.94
N ARG A 568 1.72 38.27 -8.85
CA ARG A 568 0.38 37.72 -8.60
C ARG A 568 -0.67 38.49 -9.41
N SER A 569 -1.89 37.98 -9.44
CA SER A 569 -2.99 38.65 -10.13
C SER A 569 -4.23 38.85 -9.25
N ALA A 570 -4.79 40.06 -9.30
CA ALA A 570 -6.07 40.42 -8.70
C ALA A 570 -7.16 40.43 -9.76
N GLN A 571 -8.31 39.81 -9.49
CA GLN A 571 -9.41 39.73 -10.44
C GLN A 571 -10.50 40.74 -10.11
N ARG A 572 -10.66 41.11 -8.84
CA ARG A 572 -11.74 42.01 -8.40
C ARG A 572 -11.41 42.65 -7.06
N VAL A 573 -11.89 43.87 -6.87
CA VAL A 573 -11.94 44.54 -5.57
C VAL A 573 -13.38 44.95 -5.26
N TRP A 574 -13.75 44.90 -3.99
CA TRP A 574 -15.01 45.46 -3.49
C TRP A 574 -14.71 46.58 -2.51
N TYR A 575 -15.40 47.71 -2.61
CA TYR A 575 -15.19 48.79 -1.66
C TYR A 575 -16.44 49.62 -1.41
N GLY A 576 -16.53 50.20 -0.21
CA GLY A 576 -17.67 51.00 0.20
C GLY A 576 -17.70 51.25 1.69
N VAL A 577 -18.65 52.07 2.14
CA VAL A 577 -18.84 52.42 3.54
C VAL A 577 -20.01 51.66 4.13
N THR A 578 -19.86 51.26 5.40
CA THR A 578 -20.95 50.80 6.26
C THR A 578 -21.04 51.70 7.50
N GLY A 579 -22.24 51.79 8.09
CA GLY A 579 -22.49 52.63 9.27
C GLY A 579 -22.88 54.07 8.95
N THR A 580 -23.05 54.88 9.99
CA THR A 580 -23.43 56.30 9.92
C THR A 580 -22.31 57.21 10.42
N GLY A 581 -22.35 58.50 10.07
CA GLY A 581 -21.30 59.48 10.38
C GLY A 581 -20.86 59.50 11.86
N ALA A 582 -19.55 59.71 12.05
CA ALA A 582 -18.70 59.57 13.23
C ALA A 582 -18.17 58.14 13.51
N ASP A 583 -18.88 57.10 13.08
CA ASP A 583 -18.49 55.68 13.30
C ASP A 583 -18.45 54.86 11.99
N ARG A 584 -18.25 55.53 10.84
CA ARG A 584 -18.22 54.84 9.54
C ARG A 584 -17.05 53.87 9.44
N ILE A 585 -17.29 52.72 8.81
CA ILE A 585 -16.25 51.74 8.47
C ILE A 585 -16.15 51.66 6.94
N PHE A 586 -14.98 52.01 6.40
CA PHE A 586 -14.68 51.76 5.00
C PHE A 586 -14.13 50.35 4.84
N ARG A 587 -14.76 49.57 3.98
CA ARG A 587 -14.43 48.19 3.68
C ARG A 587 -13.74 48.12 2.32
N LEU A 588 -12.65 47.38 2.23
CA LEU A 588 -11.91 47.14 0.98
C LEU A 588 -11.53 45.65 0.89
N VAL A 589 -12.26 44.90 0.07
CA VAL A 589 -12.03 43.47 -0.15
C VAL A 589 -11.22 43.26 -1.42
N TYR A 590 -10.16 42.47 -1.32
CA TYR A 590 -9.35 41.98 -2.42
C TYR A 590 -9.77 40.56 -2.80
N GLU A 591 -9.92 40.29 -4.09
CA GLU A 591 -10.07 38.95 -4.65
C GLU A 591 -9.02 38.74 -5.75
N GLY A 592 -8.12 37.79 -5.54
CA GLY A 592 -7.06 37.45 -6.47
C GLY A 592 -6.64 36.00 -6.41
N THR A 593 -5.49 35.72 -6.99
CA THR A 593 -4.88 34.39 -7.04
C THR A 593 -3.44 34.42 -6.55
N SER A 594 -2.96 33.27 -6.06
CA SER A 594 -1.55 33.01 -5.80
C SER A 594 -0.70 32.79 -7.07
N THR A 595 -1.26 32.97 -8.26
CA THR A 595 -0.55 32.87 -9.54
C THR A 595 -0.61 34.19 -10.30
N THR A 596 0.06 34.28 -11.45
CA THR A 596 0.05 35.48 -12.31
C THR A 596 -1.22 35.62 -13.17
N THR A 597 -2.17 34.68 -13.06
CA THR A 597 -3.46 34.71 -13.79
C THR A 597 -4.57 34.03 -13.00
N GLY A 598 -5.77 34.61 -12.98
CA GLY A 598 -6.92 34.06 -12.27
C GLY A 598 -8.25 34.36 -12.96
N SER A 599 -9.34 33.83 -12.42
CA SER A 599 -10.70 34.00 -12.95
C SER A 599 -11.60 34.74 -11.95
N VAL A 600 -12.36 35.72 -12.44
CA VAL A 600 -13.32 36.47 -11.60
C VAL A 600 -14.33 35.51 -10.98
N GLY A 601 -14.55 35.61 -9.68
CA GLY A 601 -15.47 34.72 -8.94
C GLY A 601 -14.83 33.45 -8.36
N SER A 602 -13.57 33.17 -8.70
CA SER A 602 -12.83 32.01 -8.16
C SER A 602 -11.48 32.43 -7.55
N PRO A 603 -11.46 33.30 -6.53
CA PRO A 603 -10.22 33.71 -5.89
C PRO A 603 -9.58 32.53 -5.13
N THR A 604 -8.25 32.46 -5.16
CA THR A 604 -7.46 31.61 -4.23
C THR A 604 -6.81 32.44 -3.12
N VAL A 605 -6.88 33.77 -3.24
CA VAL A 605 -6.46 34.74 -2.23
C VAL A 605 -7.58 35.76 -2.05
N ARG A 606 -8.09 35.90 -0.83
CA ARG A 606 -9.20 36.78 -0.48
C ARG A 606 -9.01 37.36 0.92
N TYR A 607 -8.94 38.68 1.00
CA TYR A 607 -8.81 39.40 2.27
C TYR A 607 -9.52 40.75 2.23
N GLU A 608 -9.78 41.32 3.40
CA GLU A 608 -10.45 42.60 3.59
C GLU A 608 -9.62 43.53 4.49
N TYR A 609 -9.44 44.78 4.07
CA TYR A 609 -9.06 45.87 4.96
C TYR A 609 -10.30 46.62 5.44
N LYS A 610 -10.39 46.87 6.75
CA LYS A 610 -11.38 47.75 7.37
C LYS A 610 -10.70 48.96 7.98
N PHE A 611 -11.12 50.14 7.54
CA PHE A 611 -10.67 51.43 8.07
C PHE A 611 -11.79 52.08 8.87
N TYR A 612 -11.45 52.70 10.01
CA TYR A 612 -12.43 53.20 10.97
C TYR A 612 -12.38 54.72 11.09
N GLU A 613 -13.50 55.42 10.89
CA GLU A 613 -13.57 56.88 11.04
C GLU A 613 -13.30 57.32 12.49
N ALA A 614 -13.88 56.61 13.48
CA ALA A 614 -13.69 56.89 14.89
C ALA A 614 -12.26 56.59 15.40
N ASN A 615 -11.51 55.74 14.69
CA ASN A 615 -10.17 55.31 15.07
C ASN A 615 -9.27 55.30 13.83
N PRO A 616 -8.86 56.47 13.33
CA PRO A 616 -8.24 56.60 12.01
C PRO A 616 -6.88 55.89 11.90
N SER A 617 -6.19 55.62 13.02
CA SER A 617 -4.91 54.88 13.05
C SER A 617 -5.04 53.36 13.05
N ARG A 618 -6.26 52.83 13.12
CA ARG A 618 -6.57 51.40 13.18
C ARG A 618 -7.00 50.87 11.81
N ILE A 619 -6.41 49.75 11.42
CA ILE A 619 -6.79 48.96 10.25
C ILE A 619 -6.99 47.52 10.72
N ASP A 620 -8.15 46.92 10.47
CA ASP A 620 -8.29 45.47 10.65
C ASP A 620 -8.12 44.78 9.28
N LEU A 621 -7.21 43.82 9.20
CA LEU A 621 -6.98 42.94 8.05
C LEU A 621 -7.62 41.58 8.33
N ILE A 622 -8.58 41.16 7.51
CA ILE A 622 -9.26 39.87 7.64
C ILE A 622 -8.87 39.02 6.43
N VAL A 623 -8.18 37.90 6.63
CA VAL A 623 -7.77 36.99 5.56
C VAL A 623 -8.62 35.72 5.60
N GLU A 624 -9.53 35.59 4.65
CA GLU A 624 -10.48 34.48 4.55
C GLU A 624 -9.94 33.34 3.68
N GLN A 625 -9.17 33.66 2.64
CA GLN A 625 -8.54 32.64 1.79
C GLN A 625 -7.13 33.09 1.47
N ASN A 626 -6.16 32.19 1.61
CA ASN A 626 -4.78 32.49 1.26
C ASN A 626 -4.04 31.26 0.76
N SER A 627 -4.01 31.07 -0.56
CA SER A 627 -3.17 30.07 -1.21
C SER A 627 -1.72 30.53 -1.43
N ASN A 628 -1.30 31.69 -0.90
CA ASN A 628 0.10 32.11 -0.90
C ASN A 628 0.89 31.41 0.22
N VAL A 629 0.78 30.09 0.29
CA VAL A 629 1.46 29.29 1.29
C VAL A 629 2.06 28.03 0.67
N THR A 630 3.18 27.58 1.22
CA THR A 630 3.74 26.26 0.99
C THR A 630 3.30 25.37 2.16
N THR A 631 2.62 24.28 1.85
CA THR A 631 2.21 23.29 2.84
C THR A 631 3.20 22.14 2.84
N THR A 632 3.77 21.82 3.99
CA THR A 632 4.58 20.60 4.15
C THR A 632 3.73 19.55 4.83
N THR A 633 3.73 18.33 4.29
CA THR A 633 3.00 17.19 4.84
C THR A 633 3.98 16.19 5.47
N GLY A 634 3.60 15.62 6.61
CA GLY A 634 4.30 14.51 7.25
C GLY A 634 3.86 13.15 6.71
N ASN A 635 4.42 12.07 7.27
CA ASN A 635 3.98 10.71 6.95
C ASN A 635 2.77 10.33 7.80
N PHE A 636 1.96 9.38 7.33
CA PHE A 636 1.06 8.69 8.24
C PHE A 636 1.86 7.97 9.32
N SER A 637 1.33 7.90 10.54
CA SER A 637 1.91 7.06 11.58
C SER A 637 1.65 5.58 11.28
N SER A 638 2.55 4.70 11.74
CA SER A 638 2.35 3.25 11.60
C SER A 638 1.06 2.77 12.24
N SER A 639 0.64 3.37 13.36
CA SER A 639 -0.63 3.02 14.01
C SER A 639 -1.85 3.34 13.15
N GLN A 640 -1.84 4.46 12.41
CA GLN A 640 -2.93 4.81 11.50
C GLN A 640 -3.00 3.82 10.33
N LEU A 641 -1.84 3.52 9.73
CA LEU A 641 -1.76 2.59 8.60
C LEU A 641 -2.17 1.18 9.02
N ASN A 642 -1.69 0.68 10.17
CA ASN A 642 -2.11 -0.62 10.71
C ASN A 642 -3.62 -0.68 10.98
N ALA A 643 -4.21 0.39 11.52
CA ALA A 643 -5.66 0.48 11.75
C ALA A 643 -6.47 0.46 10.44
N TRP A 644 -5.85 0.77 9.30
CA TRP A 644 -6.46 0.68 7.97
C TRP A 644 -6.09 -0.61 7.22
N GLY A 645 -5.38 -1.54 7.87
CA GLY A 645 -5.03 -2.84 7.33
C GLY A 645 -3.66 -2.95 6.66
N PHE A 646 -2.82 -1.92 6.73
CA PHE A 646 -1.46 -1.98 6.16
C PHE A 646 -0.49 -2.71 7.08
N ILE A 647 0.33 -3.59 6.50
CA ILE A 647 1.36 -4.33 7.24
C ILE A 647 2.71 -4.07 6.60
N SER A 648 3.60 -3.42 7.36
CA SER A 648 4.92 -2.99 6.86
C SER A 648 5.77 -4.18 6.41
N GLY A 649 6.42 -4.04 5.25
CA GLY A 649 7.36 -5.04 4.74
C GLY A 649 6.69 -6.29 4.14
N GLN A 650 5.36 -6.29 3.96
CA GLN A 650 4.64 -7.39 3.34
C GLN A 650 4.32 -7.16 1.87
N ARG A 651 4.01 -8.23 1.13
CA ARG A 651 3.59 -8.16 -0.28
C ARG A 651 2.14 -7.71 -0.36
N ILE A 652 1.82 -6.59 -1.00
CA ILE A 652 0.44 -6.11 -1.14
C ILE A 652 -0.25 -6.87 -2.28
N PRO A 653 -1.41 -7.52 -2.07
CA PRO A 653 -2.13 -8.22 -3.13
C PRO A 653 -2.63 -7.23 -4.18
N VAL A 654 -2.52 -7.60 -5.45
CA VAL A 654 -2.96 -6.78 -6.58
C VAL A 654 -3.85 -7.59 -7.51
N ARG A 655 -4.91 -6.96 -8.01
CA ARG A 655 -5.76 -7.48 -9.08
C ARG A 655 -5.23 -7.03 -10.43
N VAL A 656 -5.29 -7.91 -11.42
CA VAL A 656 -5.04 -7.52 -12.81
C VAL A 656 -6.20 -7.92 -13.70
N ASN A 657 -6.94 -6.90 -14.16
CA ASN A 657 -8.22 -7.08 -14.84
C ASN A 657 -8.16 -8.03 -16.04
N ALA A 658 -7.11 -7.97 -16.86
CA ALA A 658 -7.00 -8.86 -18.02
C ALA A 658 -6.88 -10.34 -17.61
N LEU A 659 -6.14 -10.65 -16.55
CA LEU A 659 -6.02 -12.02 -16.03
C LEU A 659 -7.32 -12.48 -15.38
N ASP A 660 -8.03 -11.58 -14.68
CA ASP A 660 -9.33 -11.86 -14.12
C ASP A 660 -10.36 -12.20 -15.22
N SER A 661 -10.38 -11.43 -16.31
CA SER A 661 -11.20 -11.76 -17.49
C SER A 661 -10.88 -13.14 -18.06
N ASP A 662 -9.59 -13.49 -18.19
CA ASP A 662 -9.21 -14.79 -18.71
C ASP A 662 -9.59 -15.95 -17.78
N LEU A 663 -9.65 -15.72 -16.46
CA LEU A 663 -10.12 -16.69 -15.47
C LEU A 663 -11.63 -16.90 -15.53
N GLU A 664 -12.40 -15.82 -15.74
CA GLU A 664 -13.84 -15.90 -15.99
C GLU A 664 -14.11 -16.73 -17.27
N ASP A 665 -13.35 -16.49 -18.33
CA ASP A 665 -13.40 -17.27 -19.57
C ASP A 665 -12.98 -18.74 -19.37
N LEU A 666 -12.01 -19.00 -18.49
CA LEU A 666 -11.54 -20.34 -18.13
C LEU A 666 -12.61 -21.12 -17.36
N GLU A 667 -13.27 -20.46 -16.40
CA GLU A 667 -14.41 -20.99 -15.65
C GLU A 667 -15.56 -21.36 -16.58
N GLN A 668 -15.93 -20.45 -17.50
CA GLN A 668 -17.01 -20.67 -18.47
C GLN A 668 -16.72 -21.84 -19.41
N ALA A 669 -15.45 -22.12 -19.70
CA ALA A 669 -15.05 -23.30 -20.48
C ALA A 669 -15.23 -24.63 -19.71
N GLY A 670 -15.53 -24.58 -18.40
CA GLY A 670 -15.73 -25.76 -17.55
C GLY A 670 -14.46 -26.27 -16.87
N VAL A 671 -13.40 -25.46 -16.84
CA VAL A 671 -12.16 -25.78 -16.12
C VAL A 671 -12.35 -25.47 -14.63
N ILE A 672 -11.89 -26.39 -13.78
CA ILE A 672 -11.87 -26.20 -12.33
C ILE A 672 -10.50 -25.64 -11.94
N PHE A 673 -10.45 -24.64 -11.07
CA PHE A 673 -9.19 -24.09 -10.58
C PHE A 673 -9.27 -23.65 -9.12
N CYS A 674 -8.11 -23.71 -8.47
CA CYS A 674 -7.88 -23.14 -7.15
C CYS A 674 -6.53 -22.45 -7.12
N GLY A 675 -6.27 -21.66 -6.08
CA GLY A 675 -4.95 -21.10 -5.89
C GLY A 675 -4.68 -20.61 -4.48
N ALA A 676 -3.45 -20.16 -4.28
CA ALA A 676 -2.96 -19.63 -3.02
C ALA A 676 -3.59 -18.26 -2.70
N ALA A 677 -4.07 -18.07 -1.47
CA ALA A 677 -4.60 -16.77 -1.03
C ALA A 677 -3.55 -15.65 -1.14
N GLY A 678 -2.32 -15.95 -0.73
CA GLY A 678 -1.21 -15.00 -0.68
C GLY A 678 -0.39 -15.18 0.58
N ASN A 679 0.83 -14.65 0.59
CA ASN A 679 1.77 -14.76 1.71
C ASN A 679 2.11 -13.38 2.29
N GLY A 680 1.14 -12.47 2.32
CA GLY A 680 1.32 -11.07 2.67
C GLY A 680 0.59 -10.63 3.94
N TYR A 681 -0.08 -11.55 4.65
CA TYR A 681 -0.86 -11.27 5.86
C TYR A 681 -2.10 -10.39 5.60
N TRP A 682 -2.55 -10.25 4.35
CA TRP A 682 -3.62 -9.29 4.02
C TRP A 682 -5.01 -9.88 4.22
N LYS A 683 -5.92 -9.04 4.72
CA LYS A 683 -7.34 -9.34 4.66
C LYS A 683 -7.84 -9.22 3.22
N HIS A 684 -8.58 -10.20 2.77
CA HIS A 684 -9.32 -10.20 1.52
C HIS A 684 -10.79 -10.14 1.88
N ASP A 685 -11.49 -9.12 1.38
CA ASP A 685 -12.93 -8.97 1.55
C ASP A 685 -13.68 -9.52 0.34
N LEU A 686 -14.99 -9.65 0.47
CA LEU A 686 -15.88 -10.01 -0.63
C LEU A 686 -16.49 -8.75 -1.28
N PRO A 687 -16.94 -8.83 -2.55
CA PRO A 687 -17.69 -7.73 -3.18
C PRO A 687 -18.84 -7.23 -2.30
N GLY A 688 -18.87 -5.92 -2.06
CA GLY A 688 -19.86 -5.26 -1.19
C GLY A 688 -19.54 -5.31 0.31
N GLY A 689 -18.45 -5.96 0.71
CA GLY A 689 -17.93 -5.91 2.07
C GLY A 689 -17.38 -4.53 2.45
N PRO A 690 -17.27 -4.22 3.75
CA PRO A 690 -16.88 -2.89 4.23
C PRO A 690 -15.49 -2.45 3.78
N ASP A 691 -14.59 -3.41 3.52
CA ASP A 691 -13.20 -3.16 3.18
C ASP A 691 -12.91 -3.32 1.68
N TRP A 692 -13.88 -3.81 0.89
CA TRP A 692 -13.74 -4.09 -0.54
C TRP A 692 -13.26 -2.89 -1.38
N ASP A 693 -13.74 -1.70 -1.04
CA ASP A 693 -13.41 -0.44 -1.75
C ASP A 693 -12.25 0.33 -1.13
N ASN A 694 -11.56 -0.26 -0.15
CA ASN A 694 -10.37 0.36 0.42
C ASN A 694 -9.25 0.40 -0.63
N LYS A 695 -8.66 1.59 -0.76
CA LYS A 695 -7.66 1.88 -1.79
C LYS A 695 -6.63 2.88 -1.31
N PHE A 696 -5.46 2.90 -1.95
CA PHE A 696 -4.41 3.86 -1.61
C PHE A 696 -3.62 4.31 -2.82
N LYS A 697 -2.85 5.39 -2.64
CA LYS A 697 -1.94 5.95 -3.63
C LYS A 697 -0.55 6.11 -3.04
N MET A 698 0.44 5.93 -3.92
CA MET A 698 1.84 6.24 -3.65
C MET A 698 2.32 7.33 -4.60
N ASN A 699 1.68 8.50 -4.56
CA ASN A 699 1.85 9.53 -5.61
C ASN A 699 3.29 10.01 -5.78
N ASP A 700 4.12 9.92 -4.75
CA ASP A 700 5.54 10.30 -4.82
C ASP A 700 6.36 9.33 -5.69
N ARG A 701 5.99 8.04 -5.71
CA ARG A 701 6.69 6.98 -6.47
C ARG A 701 5.97 6.61 -7.77
N TYR A 702 4.65 6.46 -7.70
CA TYR A 702 3.77 6.07 -8.81
C TYR A 702 2.63 7.09 -8.96
N PRO A 703 2.91 8.27 -9.57
CA PRO A 703 1.95 9.35 -9.68
C PRO A 703 0.66 8.93 -10.37
N GLY A 704 -0.49 9.18 -9.72
CA GLY A 704 -1.82 8.92 -10.29
C GLY A 704 -2.25 7.45 -10.27
N GLN A 705 -1.41 6.54 -9.80
CA GLN A 705 -1.78 5.12 -9.67
C GLN A 705 -2.53 4.86 -8.36
N GLU A 706 -3.60 4.08 -8.45
CA GLU A 706 -4.46 3.70 -7.34
C GLU A 706 -4.50 2.18 -7.22
N TYR A 707 -4.45 1.68 -5.99
CA TYR A 707 -4.42 0.24 -5.70
C TYR A 707 -5.50 -0.13 -4.69
N TYR A 708 -6.29 -1.15 -5.01
CA TYR A 708 -7.22 -1.79 -4.08
C TYR A 708 -6.50 -2.92 -3.35
N TYR A 709 -6.40 -2.82 -2.02
CA TYR A 709 -5.50 -3.68 -1.25
C TYR A 709 -6.22 -4.76 -0.42
N HIS A 710 -7.55 -4.77 -0.42
CA HIS A 710 -8.36 -5.80 0.25
C HIS A 710 -9.20 -6.65 -0.72
N ARG A 711 -9.01 -6.54 -2.04
CA ARG A 711 -9.77 -7.33 -3.03
C ARG A 711 -9.17 -8.70 -3.34
N GLY A 712 -8.15 -9.11 -2.58
CA GLY A 712 -7.33 -10.28 -2.91
C GLY A 712 -6.43 -10.06 -4.14
N SER A 713 -5.63 -11.06 -4.46
CA SER A 713 -4.73 -11.02 -5.62
C SER A 713 -5.27 -11.83 -6.79
N SER A 714 -4.99 -11.43 -8.03
CA SER A 714 -5.17 -12.35 -9.17
C SER A 714 -4.09 -13.45 -9.09
N PRO A 715 -4.42 -14.72 -9.36
CA PRO A 715 -5.67 -15.19 -9.95
C PRO A 715 -6.76 -15.52 -8.92
N THR A 716 -6.46 -15.48 -7.61
CA THR A 716 -7.23 -16.16 -6.54
C THR A 716 -8.29 -15.34 -5.86
N ALA A 717 -8.42 -14.08 -6.22
CA ALA A 717 -9.44 -13.19 -5.70
C ALA A 717 -10.85 -13.70 -6.04
N ASN A 718 -11.70 -13.77 -5.02
CA ASN A 718 -13.11 -14.03 -5.18
C ASN A 718 -13.82 -12.78 -5.73
N ASP A 719 -14.62 -12.96 -6.78
CA ASP A 719 -15.40 -11.90 -7.40
C ASP A 719 -16.72 -12.47 -7.93
N ASN A 720 -17.87 -11.98 -7.46
CA ASN A 720 -19.18 -12.45 -7.91
C ASN A 720 -20.09 -11.23 -8.06
N VAL A 721 -20.52 -10.93 -9.29
CA VAL A 721 -21.19 -9.66 -9.56
C VAL A 721 -22.69 -9.75 -9.25
N ALA A 722 -23.01 -9.66 -7.96
CA ALA A 722 -24.27 -9.15 -7.44
C ALA A 722 -24.08 -7.89 -6.54
N GLY A 723 -22.84 -7.49 -6.24
CA GLY A 723 -22.52 -6.51 -5.19
C GLY A 723 -21.33 -5.57 -5.43
N GLY A 724 -20.95 -5.27 -6.68
CA GLY A 724 -19.92 -4.24 -6.99
C GLY A 724 -18.53 -4.76 -7.40
N GLY A 725 -18.45 -6.03 -7.80
CA GLY A 725 -17.31 -6.62 -8.51
C GLY A 725 -17.21 -6.21 -9.98
N THR A 726 -16.06 -6.44 -10.63
CA THR A 726 -15.91 -6.20 -12.09
C THR A 726 -15.91 -7.48 -12.91
N HIS A 727 -15.74 -8.65 -12.28
CA HIS A 727 -15.71 -9.96 -12.95
C HIS A 727 -16.55 -10.98 -12.15
N ASN A 728 -17.04 -12.03 -12.82
CA ASN A 728 -17.77 -13.10 -12.16
C ASN A 728 -16.91 -14.38 -12.10
N ILE A 729 -16.02 -14.45 -11.10
CA ILE A 729 -15.02 -15.50 -10.92
C ILE A 729 -15.25 -16.20 -9.57
N THR A 730 -15.67 -17.45 -9.62
CA THR A 730 -15.93 -18.25 -8.41
C THR A 730 -14.72 -19.06 -7.99
N ASN A 731 -13.58 -18.38 -7.81
CA ASN A 731 -12.33 -19.05 -7.48
C ASN A 731 -12.41 -19.83 -6.17
N ILE A 732 -11.53 -20.82 -5.98
CA ILE A 732 -11.30 -21.49 -4.71
C ILE A 732 -9.99 -20.92 -4.14
N CYS A 733 -10.12 -19.90 -3.30
CA CYS A 733 -9.02 -19.21 -2.63
C CYS A 733 -8.60 -19.99 -1.38
N VAL A 734 -7.34 -20.42 -1.31
CA VAL A 734 -6.85 -21.35 -0.28
C VAL A 734 -5.91 -20.67 0.70
N GLY A 735 -6.35 -20.60 1.96
CA GLY A 735 -5.55 -20.17 3.10
C GLY A 735 -4.70 -21.31 3.67
N ALA A 736 -3.59 -20.95 4.33
CA ALA A 736 -2.67 -21.91 4.94
C ALA A 736 -2.86 -22.01 6.45
N THR A 737 -2.76 -23.23 6.96
CA THR A 737 -2.82 -23.54 8.38
C THR A 737 -1.51 -24.06 8.92
N GLN A 738 -1.40 -23.96 10.24
CA GLN A 738 -0.36 -24.57 11.02
C GLN A 738 -0.89 -25.18 12.33
N ASN A 739 0.06 -25.72 13.08
CA ASN A 739 -0.10 -26.42 14.35
C ASN A 739 1.29 -26.36 15.00
N GLU A 740 1.50 -25.41 15.89
CA GLU A 740 2.80 -25.09 16.50
C GLU A 740 3.04 -25.86 17.81
N ILE A 741 4.30 -25.90 18.28
CA ILE A 741 4.62 -26.55 19.56
C ILE A 741 4.00 -25.75 20.70
N GLY A 742 3.28 -26.43 21.59
CA GLY A 742 2.70 -25.80 22.78
C GLY A 742 1.36 -25.10 22.52
N SER A 743 0.91 -25.05 21.27
CA SER A 743 -0.50 -24.78 20.97
C SER A 743 -1.28 -26.09 21.05
N PHE A 744 -2.46 -26.03 21.68
CA PHE A 744 -3.40 -27.16 21.73
C PHE A 744 -4.39 -27.14 20.56
N GLN A 745 -4.28 -26.16 19.65
CA GLN A 745 -5.23 -25.96 18.55
C GLN A 745 -4.51 -25.56 17.26
N GLU A 746 -5.04 -26.02 16.12
CA GLU A 746 -4.55 -25.62 14.80
C GLU A 746 -4.99 -24.19 14.51
N SER A 747 -4.12 -23.37 13.92
CA SER A 747 -4.40 -21.97 13.64
C SER A 747 -4.03 -21.63 12.20
N ARG A 748 -4.46 -20.45 11.75
CA ARG A 748 -3.88 -19.80 10.56
C ARG A 748 -2.36 -19.68 10.73
N VAL A 749 -1.61 -19.90 9.65
CA VAL A 749 -0.17 -19.56 9.65
C VAL A 749 0.00 -18.07 9.39
N ASP A 750 0.92 -17.44 10.10
CA ASP A 750 1.11 -16.00 10.15
C ASP A 750 1.10 -15.35 8.75
N PHE A 751 1.89 -15.87 7.81
CA PHE A 751 1.99 -15.32 6.46
C PHE A 751 0.73 -15.44 5.60
N SER A 752 -0.23 -16.31 5.94
CA SER A 752 -1.39 -16.54 5.09
C SER A 752 -2.26 -15.30 5.03
N ASP A 753 -2.60 -14.86 3.83
CA ASP A 753 -3.72 -13.95 3.62
C ASP A 753 -5.02 -14.59 4.15
N HIS A 754 -5.97 -13.77 4.56
CA HIS A 754 -7.13 -14.17 5.37
C HIS A 754 -8.37 -13.31 5.06
N GLY A 755 -9.43 -13.40 5.86
CA GLY A 755 -10.66 -12.65 5.66
C GLY A 755 -11.71 -13.36 4.78
N PRO A 756 -12.89 -12.74 4.60
CA PRO A 756 -14.03 -13.37 3.92
C PRO A 756 -13.76 -13.84 2.49
N GLY A 757 -12.74 -13.27 1.83
CA GLY A 757 -12.29 -13.67 0.49
C GLY A 757 -11.46 -14.96 0.44
N VAL A 758 -11.15 -15.61 1.56
CA VAL A 758 -10.57 -16.97 1.61
C VAL A 758 -11.70 -17.99 1.72
N ASP A 759 -11.69 -19.06 0.91
CA ASP A 759 -12.83 -20.01 0.88
C ASP A 759 -12.64 -21.24 1.75
N ILE A 760 -11.40 -21.70 1.87
CA ILE A 760 -11.06 -22.95 2.53
C ILE A 760 -9.61 -22.92 3.01
N TRP A 761 -9.35 -23.66 4.06
CA TRP A 761 -8.05 -23.75 4.71
C TRP A 761 -7.45 -25.14 4.54
N ALA A 762 -6.14 -25.20 4.29
CA ALA A 762 -5.42 -26.46 4.12
C ALA A 762 -4.01 -26.43 4.74
N PRO A 763 -3.38 -27.59 4.96
CA PRO A 763 -1.99 -27.68 5.42
C PRO A 763 -1.01 -26.95 4.49
N GLY A 764 -0.39 -25.86 4.95
CA GLY A 764 0.58 -25.07 4.16
C GLY A 764 1.94 -24.88 4.81
N HIS A 765 2.09 -25.22 6.10
CA HIS A 765 3.33 -25.03 6.85
C HIS A 765 4.15 -26.33 6.91
N ASN A 766 5.41 -26.29 6.48
CA ASN A 766 6.37 -27.39 6.51
C ASN A 766 5.91 -28.66 5.76
N ILE A 767 5.42 -28.48 4.53
CA ILE A 767 4.94 -29.57 3.68
C ILE A 767 6.12 -30.25 2.99
N VAL A 768 6.12 -31.58 2.98
CA VAL A 768 7.13 -32.41 2.31
C VAL A 768 6.62 -32.83 0.94
N SER A 769 7.40 -32.66 -0.12
CA SER A 769 7.01 -33.04 -1.48
C SER A 769 8.22 -33.22 -2.40
N ALA A 770 7.99 -33.54 -3.66
CA ALA A 770 8.99 -33.59 -4.73
C ALA A 770 9.78 -32.27 -4.84
N TYR A 771 11.05 -32.38 -5.22
CA TYR A 771 11.97 -31.24 -5.21
C TYR A 771 13.06 -31.43 -6.27
N TYR A 772 13.46 -30.33 -6.90
CA TYR A 772 14.38 -30.37 -8.03
C TYR A 772 15.85 -30.35 -7.61
N SER A 773 16.22 -29.40 -6.76
CA SER A 773 17.62 -29.15 -6.43
C SER A 773 18.13 -30.05 -5.32
N ASN A 774 19.45 -30.27 -5.30
CA ASN A 774 20.14 -31.07 -4.29
C ASN A 774 20.21 -30.43 -2.89
N THR A 775 19.52 -29.30 -2.67
CA THR A 775 19.29 -28.75 -1.32
C THR A 775 18.19 -29.50 -0.57
N GLY A 776 17.43 -30.36 -1.26
CA GLY A 776 16.57 -31.37 -0.65
C GLY A 776 17.33 -32.66 -0.30
N VAL A 777 16.60 -33.69 0.15
CA VAL A 777 17.16 -35.02 0.48
C VAL A 777 16.89 -35.98 -0.65
N GLY A 778 17.88 -36.77 -1.04
CA GLY A 778 17.73 -37.77 -2.10
C GLY A 778 16.57 -38.74 -1.84
N ASP A 779 15.73 -38.94 -2.84
CA ASP A 779 14.63 -39.89 -2.81
C ASP A 779 15.19 -41.32 -2.78
N THR A 780 14.65 -42.18 -1.92
CA THR A 780 15.13 -43.56 -1.77
C THR A 780 14.93 -44.40 -3.04
N ARG A 781 14.02 -44.01 -3.93
CA ARG A 781 13.76 -44.69 -5.20
C ARG A 781 14.68 -44.19 -6.33
N ASN A 782 15.16 -42.95 -6.24
CA ASN A 782 16.11 -42.36 -7.18
C ASN A 782 16.88 -41.21 -6.49
N ASN A 783 18.15 -41.47 -6.13
CA ASN A 783 18.95 -40.53 -5.36
C ASN A 783 19.41 -39.27 -6.14
N SER A 784 19.17 -39.22 -7.46
CA SER A 784 19.37 -38.01 -8.29
C SER A 784 18.14 -37.09 -8.31
N ARG A 785 17.08 -37.47 -7.60
CA ARG A 785 15.84 -36.73 -7.42
C ARG A 785 15.64 -36.52 -5.93
N TYR A 786 14.98 -35.42 -5.55
CA TYR A 786 15.02 -34.95 -4.18
C TYR A 786 13.61 -34.77 -3.62
N LEU A 787 13.50 -34.92 -2.30
CA LEU A 787 12.34 -34.51 -1.53
C LEU A 787 12.73 -33.28 -0.71
N GLY A 788 11.85 -32.29 -0.68
CA GLY A 788 12.10 -31.01 -0.06
C GLY A 788 10.94 -30.56 0.81
N ARG A 789 11.21 -29.58 1.66
CA ARG A 789 10.20 -28.97 2.53
C ARG A 789 10.05 -27.50 2.20
N ILE A 790 8.80 -27.08 2.00
CA ILE A 790 8.45 -25.68 1.72
C ILE A 790 7.22 -25.31 2.55
N SER A 791 7.10 -24.02 2.86
CA SER A 791 5.96 -23.42 3.53
C SER A 791 5.38 -22.31 2.67
N GLY A 792 4.05 -22.20 2.64
CA GLY A 792 3.34 -21.17 1.90
C GLY A 792 1.87 -21.53 1.68
N THR A 793 1.03 -20.53 1.38
CA THR A 793 -0.30 -20.80 0.79
C THR A 793 -0.17 -21.55 -0.54
N SER A 794 0.96 -21.40 -1.22
CA SER A 794 1.38 -22.22 -2.36
C SER A 794 1.56 -23.71 -2.09
N MET A 795 1.67 -24.13 -0.82
CA MET A 795 1.68 -25.54 -0.41
C MET A 795 0.33 -26.00 0.17
N ALA A 796 -0.54 -25.07 0.55
CA ALA A 796 -1.92 -25.35 0.94
C ALA A 796 -2.82 -25.57 -0.29
N SER A 797 -2.73 -24.68 -1.30
CA SER A 797 -3.46 -24.79 -2.57
C SER A 797 -3.34 -26.18 -3.24
N PRO A 798 -2.15 -26.79 -3.40
CA PRO A 798 -2.03 -28.08 -4.05
C PRO A 798 -2.64 -29.24 -3.25
N GLN A 799 -2.83 -29.10 -1.93
CA GLN A 799 -3.61 -30.07 -1.16
C GLN A 799 -5.07 -30.04 -1.64
N VAL A 800 -5.63 -28.84 -1.78
CA VAL A 800 -6.99 -28.62 -2.27
C VAL A 800 -7.11 -29.09 -3.73
N CYS A 801 -6.18 -28.71 -4.61
CA CYS A 801 -6.18 -29.19 -6.01
C CYS A 801 -6.13 -30.73 -6.09
N GLY A 802 -5.32 -31.37 -5.25
CA GLY A 802 -5.24 -32.83 -5.19
C GLY A 802 -6.58 -33.47 -4.81
N VAL A 803 -7.26 -32.94 -3.80
CA VAL A 803 -8.60 -33.40 -3.41
C VAL A 803 -9.64 -33.09 -4.49
N LEU A 804 -9.56 -31.93 -5.16
CA LEU A 804 -10.41 -31.58 -6.30
C LEU A 804 -10.25 -32.56 -7.46
N CYS A 805 -9.02 -33.01 -7.76
CA CYS A 805 -8.81 -34.07 -8.75
C CYS A 805 -9.50 -35.37 -8.34
N CYS A 806 -9.37 -35.77 -7.08
CA CYS A 806 -10.07 -36.97 -6.57
C CYS A 806 -11.61 -36.82 -6.65
N LEU A 807 -12.15 -35.64 -6.37
CA LEU A 807 -13.58 -35.35 -6.53
C LEU A 807 -14.00 -35.37 -8.00
N ALA A 808 -13.16 -34.85 -8.91
CA ALA A 808 -13.43 -34.79 -10.33
C ALA A 808 -13.43 -36.17 -11.00
N GLU A 809 -12.65 -37.14 -10.51
CA GLU A 809 -12.76 -38.56 -10.89
C GLU A 809 -14.20 -39.06 -10.69
N ARG A 810 -14.79 -38.73 -9.54
CA ARG A 810 -16.15 -39.14 -9.19
C ARG A 810 -17.22 -38.32 -9.92
N TYR A 811 -16.95 -37.04 -10.12
CA TYR A 811 -17.91 -36.07 -10.62
C TYR A 811 -17.38 -35.33 -11.87
N PRO A 812 -17.15 -36.05 -12.98
CA PRO A 812 -16.40 -35.52 -14.12
C PRO A 812 -17.15 -34.48 -14.97
N THR A 813 -18.32 -34.04 -14.53
CA THR A 813 -19.21 -33.12 -15.25
C THR A 813 -19.55 -31.86 -14.45
N LEU A 814 -19.03 -31.72 -13.22
CA LEU A 814 -19.24 -30.52 -12.42
C LEU A 814 -18.32 -29.40 -12.93
N ASN A 815 -18.85 -28.19 -12.95
CA ASN A 815 -18.09 -26.97 -13.21
C ASN A 815 -17.46 -26.41 -11.91
N GLN A 816 -16.75 -25.29 -12.04
CA GLN A 816 -16.08 -24.59 -10.94
C GLN A 816 -17.01 -24.31 -9.75
N ASP A 817 -18.11 -23.59 -9.97
CA ASP A 817 -19.14 -23.28 -8.98
C ASP A 817 -19.59 -24.51 -8.18
N GLN A 818 -20.02 -25.54 -8.91
CA GLN A 818 -20.55 -26.76 -8.31
C GLN A 818 -19.47 -27.52 -7.54
N MET A 819 -18.23 -27.49 -8.02
CA MET A 819 -17.10 -28.13 -7.35
C MET A 819 -16.69 -27.36 -6.08
N LYS A 820 -16.72 -26.03 -6.09
CA LYS A 820 -16.51 -25.18 -4.91
C LYS A 820 -17.55 -25.45 -3.83
N VAL A 821 -18.84 -25.47 -4.19
CA VAL A 821 -19.94 -25.80 -3.26
C VAL A 821 -19.77 -27.21 -2.69
N LEU A 822 -19.44 -28.20 -3.54
CA LEU A 822 -19.19 -29.56 -3.08
C LEU A 822 -18.01 -29.62 -2.10
N LEU A 823 -16.89 -28.98 -2.42
CA LEU A 823 -15.69 -28.94 -1.61
C LEU A 823 -15.97 -28.33 -0.22
N GLN A 824 -16.67 -27.20 -0.18
CA GLN A 824 -17.08 -26.56 1.07
C GLN A 824 -18.05 -27.44 1.85
N GLY A 825 -19.02 -28.09 1.17
CA GLY A 825 -20.02 -28.96 1.81
C GLY A 825 -19.46 -30.23 2.44
N ILE A 826 -18.28 -30.70 2.02
CA ILE A 826 -17.59 -31.86 2.63
C ILE A 826 -16.51 -31.47 3.64
N SER A 827 -16.14 -30.20 3.72
CA SER A 827 -15.10 -29.69 4.61
C SER A 827 -15.45 -29.91 6.09
N LYS A 828 -14.47 -29.77 6.98
CA LYS A 828 -14.69 -29.78 8.43
C LYS A 828 -14.79 -28.36 8.93
N SER A 829 -15.91 -28.04 9.58
CA SER A 829 -16.14 -26.74 10.17
C SER A 829 -15.51 -26.62 11.56
N ASP A 830 -15.14 -25.39 11.93
CA ASP A 830 -14.76 -24.99 13.29
C ASP A 830 -13.56 -25.75 13.89
N GLN A 831 -12.58 -26.08 13.04
CA GLN A 831 -11.36 -26.80 13.44
C GLN A 831 -10.13 -25.91 13.58
N ILE A 832 -10.22 -24.64 13.15
CA ILE A 832 -9.15 -23.66 13.21
C ILE A 832 -9.45 -22.70 14.35
N GLU A 833 -8.44 -22.42 15.18
CA GLU A 833 -8.47 -21.36 16.17
C GLU A 833 -8.64 -20.01 15.47
N ASP A 834 -9.63 -19.25 15.91
CA ASP A 834 -9.87 -17.89 15.45
C ASP A 834 -9.55 -16.93 16.59
N GLY A 835 -8.42 -16.23 16.47
CA GLY A 835 -7.93 -15.26 17.47
C GLY A 835 -8.81 -14.01 17.64
N THR A 836 -9.87 -13.86 16.84
CA THR A 836 -10.74 -12.68 16.86
C THR A 836 -11.36 -12.44 18.24
N THR A 837 -10.74 -11.59 19.06
CA THR A 837 -11.18 -11.26 20.41
C THR A 837 -11.87 -9.90 20.46
N GLY A 838 -13.20 -9.88 20.52
CA GLY A 838 -13.98 -8.69 20.91
C GLY A 838 -13.97 -7.45 19.98
N SER A 839 -13.13 -7.42 18.94
CA SER A 839 -12.96 -6.28 18.01
C SER A 839 -13.81 -6.34 16.73
N GLY A 840 -14.55 -7.42 16.49
CA GLY A 840 -15.11 -7.73 15.17
C GLY A 840 -14.04 -8.23 14.18
N ASN A 841 -14.40 -8.44 12.92
CA ASN A 841 -13.56 -9.02 11.87
C ASN A 841 -12.47 -8.06 11.31
N ASP A 842 -11.95 -7.15 12.14
CA ASP A 842 -11.13 -6.01 11.72
C ASP A 842 -9.79 -5.90 12.47
N ASP A 843 -9.34 -6.97 13.13
CA ASP A 843 -7.99 -7.01 13.69
C ASP A 843 -6.99 -7.47 12.62
N TYR A 844 -6.60 -6.53 11.77
CA TYR A 844 -5.68 -6.78 10.65
C TYR A 844 -4.28 -7.22 11.09
N THR A 845 -3.92 -7.02 12.36
CA THR A 845 -2.57 -7.29 12.87
C THR A 845 -2.46 -8.59 13.66
N ASP A 846 -3.59 -9.17 14.09
CA ASP A 846 -3.61 -10.47 14.76
C ASP A 846 -3.36 -11.61 13.75
N VAL A 847 -2.18 -12.21 13.85
CA VAL A 847 -1.72 -13.33 13.01
C VAL A 847 -2.56 -14.61 13.14
N ASN A 848 -3.38 -14.73 14.19
CA ASN A 848 -4.26 -15.88 14.41
C ASN A 848 -5.72 -15.61 14.06
N ALA A 849 -6.11 -14.36 13.82
CA ALA A 849 -7.48 -14.01 13.47
C ALA A 849 -7.81 -14.47 12.04
N LEU A 850 -9.00 -15.08 11.87
CA LEU A 850 -9.55 -15.39 10.55
C LEU A 850 -10.19 -14.15 9.91
N ASN A 851 -10.55 -13.15 10.73
CA ASN A 851 -11.16 -11.88 10.32
C ASN A 851 -12.36 -12.07 9.36
N GLY A 852 -13.23 -13.03 9.69
CA GLY A 852 -14.44 -13.32 8.91
C GLY A 852 -14.26 -14.32 7.77
N ALA A 853 -13.09 -14.92 7.60
CA ALA A 853 -12.95 -16.08 6.72
C ALA A 853 -13.82 -17.25 7.22
N PRO A 854 -14.49 -18.02 6.34
CA PRO A 854 -15.11 -19.28 6.70
C PRO A 854 -14.12 -20.22 7.40
N ASN A 855 -14.49 -20.74 8.56
CA ASN A 855 -13.70 -21.73 9.29
C ASN A 855 -13.94 -23.13 8.71
N LEU A 856 -13.54 -23.32 7.45
CA LEU A 856 -13.70 -24.55 6.68
C LEU A 856 -12.33 -25.18 6.40
N TYR A 857 -12.07 -26.33 7.00
CA TYR A 857 -10.83 -27.09 6.84
C TYR A 857 -10.99 -28.18 5.78
N LEU A 858 -10.03 -28.29 4.85
CA LEU A 858 -10.03 -29.30 3.79
C LEU A 858 -10.19 -30.73 4.33
N PHE A 859 -11.07 -31.51 3.71
CA PHE A 859 -11.31 -32.90 4.07
C PHE A 859 -11.36 -33.79 2.84
N TYR A 860 -10.71 -34.96 2.93
CA TYR A 860 -10.79 -36.00 1.91
C TYR A 860 -11.99 -36.93 2.21
N PRO A 861 -13.01 -36.97 1.35
CA PRO A 861 -14.24 -37.69 1.66
C PRO A 861 -14.08 -39.20 1.44
N LYS A 862 -14.30 -39.98 2.50
CA LYS A 862 -14.41 -41.46 2.43
C LYS A 862 -15.81 -41.85 1.93
N LEU A 863 -16.00 -41.84 0.61
CA LEU A 863 -17.32 -42.05 -0.01
C LEU A 863 -17.85 -43.49 0.12
N ARG A 864 -17.00 -44.47 0.42
CA ARG A 864 -17.38 -45.84 0.76
C ARG A 864 -16.58 -46.31 1.97
N PRO A 865 -17.14 -47.20 2.81
CA PRO A 865 -16.35 -47.91 3.81
C PRO A 865 -15.24 -48.73 3.14
N ASP A 866 -14.06 -48.76 3.77
CA ASP A 866 -12.94 -49.60 3.30
C ASP A 866 -13.27 -51.10 3.44
N ASP A 867 -14.09 -51.45 4.44
CA ASP A 867 -14.53 -52.81 4.78
C ASP A 867 -16.04 -52.82 5.12
N GLY A 868 -16.75 -53.92 4.82
CA GLY A 868 -18.15 -54.12 5.22
C GLY A 868 -19.22 -53.86 4.14
N VAL A 869 -20.48 -53.70 4.56
CA VAL A 869 -21.64 -53.60 3.65
C VAL A 869 -21.73 -52.20 3.03
N ALA A 870 -21.82 -52.14 1.70
CA ALA A 870 -21.97 -50.88 0.99
C ALA A 870 -23.35 -50.26 1.24
N PHE A 871 -23.40 -49.15 1.99
CA PHE A 871 -24.59 -48.30 2.08
C PHE A 871 -24.68 -47.33 0.89
N PRO A 872 -25.88 -46.83 0.54
CA PRO A 872 -26.01 -45.73 -0.42
C PRO A 872 -25.18 -44.53 0.03
N TYR A 873 -24.49 -43.89 -0.91
CA TYR A 873 -23.68 -42.71 -0.66
C TYR A 873 -24.46 -41.64 0.10
N ILE A 874 -23.81 -40.95 1.04
CA ILE A 874 -24.32 -39.69 1.58
C ILE A 874 -24.40 -38.72 0.38
N THR A 875 -25.62 -38.40 -0.03
CA THR A 875 -25.85 -37.52 -1.18
C THR A 875 -25.68 -36.08 -0.72
N HIS A 876 -24.48 -35.52 -0.93
CA HIS A 876 -24.15 -34.12 -0.62
C HIS A 876 -24.51 -33.14 -1.76
N ARG A 877 -25.26 -33.58 -2.78
CA ARG A 877 -25.71 -32.69 -3.85
C ARG A 877 -26.96 -31.95 -3.42
N GLU A 878 -27.01 -30.64 -3.66
CA GLU A 878 -28.28 -29.92 -3.64
C GLU A 878 -29.23 -30.56 -4.65
N ARG A 879 -30.47 -30.83 -4.23
CA ARG A 879 -31.46 -31.46 -5.10
C ARG A 879 -31.92 -30.42 -6.13
N PRO A 880 -31.97 -30.77 -7.42
CA PRO A 880 -32.57 -29.89 -8.43
C PRO A 880 -33.97 -29.46 -7.98
N THR A 881 -34.24 -28.16 -8.02
CA THR A 881 -35.55 -27.58 -7.66
C THR A 881 -36.56 -27.67 -8.81
N SER A 882 -36.16 -28.21 -9.97
CA SER A 882 -37.01 -28.44 -11.16
C SER A 882 -36.45 -29.55 -12.07
N GLY A 883 -37.24 -30.01 -13.04
CA GLY A 883 -36.81 -30.94 -14.11
C GLY A 883 -37.28 -32.39 -13.95
N ALA A 884 -36.94 -33.24 -14.93
CA ALA A 884 -37.45 -34.62 -15.08
C ALA A 884 -37.11 -35.60 -13.93
N VAL A 885 -36.24 -35.19 -13.01
CA VAL A 885 -35.86 -35.97 -11.81
C VAL A 885 -36.50 -35.43 -10.51
N TYR A 886 -37.35 -34.40 -10.60
CA TYR A 886 -38.07 -33.79 -9.47
C TYR A 886 -39.58 -34.07 -9.55
N PRO A 887 -40.26 -34.51 -8.46
CA PRO A 887 -39.73 -35.19 -7.27
C PRO A 887 -39.78 -36.72 -7.43
N ARG A 888 -38.71 -37.45 -7.08
CA ARG A 888 -38.84 -38.89 -6.80
C ARG A 888 -39.33 -39.10 -5.38
N SER A 889 -40.51 -39.67 -5.22
CA SER A 889 -41.04 -40.14 -3.94
C SER A 889 -40.12 -41.21 -3.35
N ASN A 890 -39.61 -41.01 -2.14
CA ASN A 890 -38.95 -42.09 -1.37
C ASN A 890 -39.97 -43.22 -1.16
N ARG A 891 -39.83 -44.33 -1.89
CA ARG A 891 -40.48 -45.60 -1.53
C ARG A 891 -39.49 -46.39 -0.68
N THR A 892 -39.67 -46.34 0.64
CA THR A 892 -39.04 -47.29 1.56
C THR A 892 -39.83 -48.59 1.45
N TYR A 893 -39.29 -49.62 0.79
CA TYR A 893 -39.80 -50.98 0.96
C TYR A 893 -39.29 -51.49 2.31
N ARG A 894 -40.20 -51.64 3.29
CA ARG A 894 -39.97 -52.53 4.43
C ARG A 894 -40.33 -53.94 3.97
N GLY A 895 -39.32 -54.80 3.89
CA GLY A 895 -39.42 -56.25 3.75
C GLY A 895 -38.53 -56.86 4.80
#